data_AF-A0A0J8V7V0-F1
#
_entry.id   AF-A0A0J8V7V0-F1
#
_cell.length_a   1.000
_cell.length_b   1.000
_cell.length_c   1.000
_cell.angle_alpha   90.00
_cell.angle_beta   90.00
_cell.angle_gamma   90.00
#
_symmetry.space_group_name_H-M   'P 1'
#
loop_
_entity.id
_entity.type
_entity.pdbx_description
1 polymer ?
#
loop_
_entity_poly.entity_id
_entity_poly.type
_entity_poly.pdbx_seq_one_letter_code
_entity_poly.pdbx_strand_id
1 'polypeptide(L)'
;MSKARTLSLILTKLTRLQQSTKHDAVKQLRAEINQMIAIEGITLPDEYDCFLTAYDVYRSHTIEHAIPYFIHCQILCNSNKNKVLHLYCDVHLGTIYSLIGQYHQALKHFLAAQQSNTVEDENLKLLLNLNVGDTYLSLGDFERVKRYCLKAVDLAKSNNEQSCLTLALDNIALAEGHLGCLDGAFHYIEQSIAIAKALDCSRSMGFAYAYKARLLTLKGEYDIATPFYRKADLSFLQTYEYMGRSDNLYHYALLLKASGKLDLSLERCHQAQLLIHKEQNYQLRIQLYRLEAEIHHQHGDLVLEKEAIAKQAELANQELKRATSNETEYIESILKLGEQKREHDSLQMLHGNLKIITQIGQNIATVNNLNDCLLDVFNQINKIIPIHVFGIALYNEDNQVLNYNHFIEDSELITPFTISCENISSLEAYCIHHQKTLLLNTSSEKEVSTYINLNHLDRQMYFGDGERNQSAIVTPINLNNKTIGALFLEHKTAYLYQSYHCDLAEQLASFIAVSLENQRQTQILRKQQHELEIINNKLDSLSRQDPLTQLLNRYELEKVVPKLLHNAQHSQQPITCLMIDIDFYKGYNDYYGHHEGDKVLAQLSAIFKQEFTFSDDYVFRFGGDEFLVILYGQPLEICHPKVQKVQHAVEQLSIPHHASKCASIITLSIGGYCWYPNTADEMDINGLIQYADEALYHAKTQSRNTFVAYESHTLVAPTIREHQ
;
A
#
# COMPACT_ATOMS: atom_id res chain seq x y z
N MET A 1 -15.79 -22.97 -14.93
CA MET A 1 -15.62 -23.52 -16.29
C MET A 1 -16.12 -22.59 -17.40
N SER A 2 -17.24 -21.84 -17.27
CA SER A 2 -17.69 -20.94 -18.35
C SER A 2 -16.69 -19.83 -18.66
N LYS A 3 -16.10 -19.19 -17.63
CA LYS A 3 -15.13 -18.07 -17.81
C LYS A 3 -13.91 -18.39 -18.67
N ALA A 4 -13.23 -19.51 -18.41
CA ALA A 4 -12.08 -19.95 -19.19
C ALA A 4 -12.47 -20.29 -20.65
N ARG A 5 -13.70 -20.83 -20.84
CA ARG A 5 -14.24 -21.16 -22.15
C ARG A 5 -14.55 -19.88 -22.97
N THR A 6 -15.09 -18.86 -22.31
CA THR A 6 -15.34 -17.54 -22.92
C THR A 6 -14.03 -16.86 -23.31
N LEU A 7 -13.01 -16.84 -22.44
CA LEU A 7 -11.69 -16.28 -22.78
C LEU A 7 -11.00 -17.03 -23.93
N SER A 8 -11.14 -18.35 -23.99
CA SER A 8 -10.66 -19.16 -25.11
C SER A 8 -11.40 -18.85 -26.42
N LEU A 9 -12.72 -18.64 -26.37
CA LEU A 9 -13.52 -18.24 -27.52
C LEU A 9 -13.14 -16.84 -28.02
N ILE A 10 -12.93 -15.88 -27.11
CA ILE A 10 -12.45 -14.55 -27.44
C ILE A 10 -11.07 -14.64 -28.11
N LEU A 11 -10.14 -15.41 -27.53
CA LEU A 11 -8.81 -15.61 -28.11
C LEU A 11 -8.88 -16.17 -29.53
N THR A 12 -9.78 -17.13 -29.77
CA THR A 12 -10.01 -17.70 -31.11
C THR A 12 -10.54 -16.67 -32.10
N LYS A 13 -11.37 -15.73 -31.64
CA LYS A 13 -11.87 -14.64 -32.49
C LYS A 13 -10.78 -13.62 -32.80
N LEU A 14 -9.91 -13.30 -31.83
CA LEU A 14 -8.77 -12.39 -32.03
C LEU A 14 -7.78 -12.95 -33.06
N THR A 15 -7.43 -14.24 -32.96
CA THR A 15 -6.48 -14.87 -33.90
C THR A 15 -7.03 -14.99 -35.33
N ARG A 16 -8.35 -14.98 -35.51
CA ARG A 16 -9.00 -15.02 -36.82
C ARG A 16 -9.24 -13.65 -37.45
N LEU A 17 -8.89 -12.56 -36.77
CA LEU A 17 -9.14 -11.21 -37.26
C LEU A 17 -8.48 -10.94 -38.62
N GLN A 18 -7.31 -11.54 -38.85
CA GLN A 18 -6.58 -11.52 -40.12
C GLN A 18 -7.35 -12.08 -41.33
N GLN A 19 -8.37 -12.92 -41.10
CA GLN A 19 -9.17 -13.52 -42.17
C GLN A 19 -10.30 -12.59 -42.64
N SER A 20 -10.65 -11.56 -41.88
CA SER A 20 -11.75 -10.67 -42.23
C SER A 20 -11.32 -9.56 -43.17
N THR A 21 -11.95 -9.41 -44.33
CA THR A 21 -11.67 -8.32 -45.28
C THR A 21 -12.47 -7.04 -45.02
N LYS A 22 -13.35 -7.04 -44.00
CA LYS A 22 -14.21 -5.89 -43.69
C LYS A 22 -13.44 -4.79 -42.97
N HIS A 23 -13.67 -3.53 -43.37
CA HIS A 23 -13.07 -2.35 -42.73
C HIS A 23 -13.45 -2.23 -41.25
N ASP A 24 -14.72 -2.52 -40.90
CA ASP A 24 -15.21 -2.42 -39.51
C ASP A 24 -15.07 -3.72 -38.70
N ALA A 25 -14.24 -4.66 -39.13
CA ALA A 25 -14.09 -5.97 -38.48
C ALA A 25 -13.65 -5.85 -37.01
N VAL A 26 -12.74 -4.91 -36.70
CA VAL A 26 -12.24 -4.67 -35.34
C VAL A 26 -13.37 -4.13 -34.45
N LYS A 27 -14.11 -3.14 -34.94
CA LYS A 27 -15.24 -2.54 -34.22
C LYS A 27 -16.34 -3.56 -33.93
N GLN A 28 -16.68 -4.38 -34.93
CA GLN A 28 -17.65 -5.48 -34.77
C GLN A 28 -17.18 -6.48 -33.73
N LEU A 29 -15.91 -6.91 -33.78
CA LEU A 29 -15.39 -7.85 -32.80
C LEU A 29 -15.36 -7.25 -31.39
N ARG A 30 -14.98 -5.98 -31.24
CA ARG A 30 -14.96 -5.30 -29.92
C ARG A 30 -16.37 -5.26 -29.31
N ALA A 31 -17.40 -5.02 -30.12
CA ALA A 31 -18.79 -5.07 -29.68
C ALA A 31 -19.22 -6.49 -29.25
N GLU A 32 -18.85 -7.52 -30.02
CA GLU A 32 -19.13 -8.92 -29.66
C GLU A 32 -18.44 -9.33 -28.35
N ILE A 33 -17.17 -8.95 -28.17
CA ILE A 33 -16.41 -9.23 -26.94
C ILE A 33 -17.07 -8.53 -25.75
N ASN A 34 -17.46 -7.26 -25.89
CA ASN A 34 -18.14 -6.51 -24.84
C ASN A 34 -19.46 -7.18 -24.39
N GLN A 35 -20.21 -7.76 -25.33
CA GLN A 35 -21.40 -8.54 -24.97
C GLN A 35 -21.04 -9.84 -24.22
N MET A 36 -20.03 -10.57 -24.69
CA MET A 36 -19.58 -11.81 -24.06
C MET A 36 -19.10 -11.60 -22.62
N ILE A 37 -18.32 -10.55 -22.36
CA ILE A 37 -17.82 -10.23 -21.02
C ILE A 37 -18.93 -9.75 -20.08
N ALA A 38 -19.92 -9.02 -20.60
CA ALA A 38 -21.07 -8.54 -19.83
C ALA A 38 -21.99 -9.69 -19.40
N ILE A 39 -22.22 -10.67 -20.29
CA ILE A 39 -23.05 -11.85 -19.99
C ILE A 39 -22.40 -12.72 -18.90
N GLU A 40 -21.09 -12.90 -18.95
CA GLU A 40 -20.36 -13.85 -18.09
C GLU A 40 -19.70 -13.21 -16.85
N GLY A 41 -19.76 -11.88 -16.72
CA GLY A 41 -19.13 -11.13 -15.61
C GLY A 41 -17.62 -11.36 -15.53
N ILE A 42 -16.93 -11.20 -16.66
CA ILE A 42 -15.48 -11.43 -16.80
C ILE A 42 -14.79 -10.10 -17.12
N THR A 43 -13.63 -9.85 -16.52
CA THR A 43 -12.74 -8.76 -16.94
C THR A 43 -11.83 -9.27 -18.06
N LEU A 44 -11.76 -8.55 -19.18
CA LEU A 44 -10.89 -8.89 -20.30
C LEU A 44 -9.42 -8.66 -19.89
N PRO A 45 -8.50 -9.63 -20.08
CA PRO A 45 -7.08 -9.42 -19.81
C PRO A 45 -6.50 -8.31 -20.69
N ASP A 46 -5.58 -7.52 -20.15
CA ASP A 46 -5.05 -6.31 -20.80
C ASP A 46 -4.42 -6.60 -22.17
N GLU A 47 -3.77 -7.76 -22.34
CA GLU A 47 -3.15 -8.11 -23.61
C GLU A 47 -4.16 -8.31 -24.75
N TYR A 48 -5.41 -8.67 -24.44
CA TYR A 48 -6.48 -8.88 -25.42
C TYR A 48 -6.98 -7.53 -25.96
N ASP A 49 -7.21 -6.55 -25.07
CA ASP A 49 -7.63 -5.21 -25.45
C ASP A 49 -6.50 -4.47 -26.20
N CYS A 50 -5.26 -4.66 -25.74
CA CYS A 50 -4.07 -4.16 -26.41
C CYS A 50 -3.94 -4.72 -27.84
N PHE A 51 -4.20 -6.03 -28.05
CA PHE A 51 -4.14 -6.62 -29.39
C PHE A 51 -5.20 -6.04 -30.33
N LEU A 52 -6.44 -5.84 -29.86
CA LEU A 52 -7.49 -5.20 -30.65
C LEU A 52 -7.09 -3.79 -31.07
N THR A 53 -6.50 -3.02 -30.14
CA THR A 53 -6.03 -1.67 -30.40
C THR A 53 -4.88 -1.65 -31.40
N ALA A 54 -3.90 -2.54 -31.25
CA ALA A 54 -2.80 -2.69 -32.20
C ALA A 54 -3.31 -3.02 -33.62
N TYR A 55 -4.28 -3.93 -33.70
CA TYR A 55 -4.86 -4.33 -34.97
C TYR A 55 -5.76 -3.25 -35.59
N ASP A 56 -6.43 -2.42 -34.78
CA ASP A 56 -7.18 -1.25 -35.27
C ASP A 56 -6.23 -0.25 -35.95
N VAL A 57 -5.11 0.07 -35.30
CA VAL A 57 -4.06 0.94 -35.86
C VAL A 57 -3.48 0.34 -37.14
N TYR A 58 -3.21 -0.97 -37.15
CA TYR A 58 -2.74 -1.71 -38.33
C TYR A 58 -3.68 -1.57 -39.53
N ARG A 59 -5.00 -1.41 -39.31
CA ARG A 59 -6.00 -1.27 -40.37
C ARG A 59 -6.38 0.17 -40.74
N SER A 60 -6.20 1.11 -39.84
CA SER A 60 -6.73 2.48 -39.98
C SER A 60 -5.67 3.55 -40.26
N HIS A 61 -4.39 3.26 -40.01
CA HIS A 61 -3.27 4.19 -40.15
C HIS A 61 -2.21 3.65 -41.12
N THR A 62 -1.14 4.43 -41.37
CA THR A 62 0.07 3.88 -42.02
C THR A 62 0.58 2.69 -41.21
N ILE A 63 0.82 1.57 -41.89
CA ILE A 63 1.08 0.23 -41.32
C ILE A 63 2.20 0.24 -40.26
N GLU A 64 3.17 1.16 -40.40
CA GLU A 64 4.30 1.39 -39.47
C GLU A 64 3.88 1.82 -38.07
N HIS A 65 2.80 2.60 -37.94
CA HIS A 65 2.37 3.11 -36.63
C HIS A 65 1.80 2.00 -35.74
N ALA A 66 1.49 0.82 -36.29
CA ALA A 66 1.02 -0.33 -35.52
C ALA A 66 2.15 -1.04 -34.78
N ILE A 67 3.42 -0.84 -35.18
CA ILE A 67 4.59 -1.49 -34.59
C ILE A 67 4.64 -1.30 -33.06
N PRO A 68 4.62 -0.07 -32.50
CA PRO A 68 4.71 0.13 -31.05
C PRO A 68 3.57 -0.56 -30.28
N TYR A 69 2.37 -0.63 -30.85
CA TYR A 69 1.22 -1.29 -30.23
C TYR A 69 1.37 -2.82 -30.20
N PHE A 70 1.89 -3.42 -31.27
CA PHE A 70 2.14 -4.88 -31.26
C PHE A 70 3.27 -5.27 -30.30
N ILE A 71 4.32 -4.46 -30.16
CA ILE A 71 5.36 -4.73 -29.15
C ILE A 71 4.78 -4.62 -27.75
N HIS A 72 3.94 -3.61 -27.49
CA HIS A 72 3.29 -3.48 -26.19
C HIS A 72 2.50 -4.73 -25.85
N CYS A 73 1.72 -5.23 -26.83
CA CYS A 73 0.98 -6.46 -26.69
C CYS A 73 1.90 -7.66 -26.38
N GLN A 74 3.04 -7.82 -27.07
CA GLN A 74 4.02 -8.88 -26.76
C GLN A 74 4.53 -8.82 -25.32
N ILE A 75 4.82 -7.62 -24.82
CA ILE A 75 5.31 -7.39 -23.46
C ILE A 75 4.24 -7.82 -22.44
N LEU A 76 2.97 -7.48 -22.68
CA LEU A 76 1.85 -7.91 -21.83
C LEU A 76 1.65 -9.44 -21.92
N CYS A 77 1.68 -10.01 -23.12
CA CYS A 77 1.59 -11.45 -23.33
C CYS A 77 2.68 -12.23 -22.57
N ASN A 78 3.92 -11.70 -22.50
CA ASN A 78 5.01 -12.31 -21.75
C ASN A 78 4.74 -12.34 -20.25
N SER A 79 4.26 -11.23 -19.66
CA SER A 79 3.87 -11.20 -18.25
C SER A 79 2.75 -12.19 -17.95
N ASN A 80 1.74 -12.21 -18.81
CA ASN A 80 0.54 -13.01 -18.60
C ASN A 80 0.69 -14.45 -19.12
N LYS A 81 1.89 -14.84 -19.60
CA LYS A 81 2.22 -16.15 -20.18
C LYS A 81 1.29 -16.56 -21.33
N ASN A 82 0.72 -15.59 -22.04
CA ASN A 82 -0.19 -15.79 -23.18
C ASN A 82 0.60 -16.01 -24.48
N LYS A 83 1.07 -17.24 -24.67
CA LYS A 83 1.94 -17.58 -25.80
C LYS A 83 1.24 -17.53 -27.17
N VAL A 84 -0.09 -17.72 -27.20
CA VAL A 84 -0.87 -17.68 -28.44
C VAL A 84 -0.94 -16.26 -28.98
N LEU A 85 -1.29 -15.28 -28.15
CA LEU A 85 -1.41 -13.90 -28.61
C LEU A 85 -0.03 -13.29 -28.93
N HIS A 86 1.01 -13.69 -28.17
CA HIS A 86 2.40 -13.33 -28.47
C HIS A 86 2.80 -13.77 -29.89
N LEU A 87 2.53 -15.03 -30.24
CA LEU A 87 2.80 -15.59 -31.56
C LEU A 87 2.17 -14.76 -32.69
N TYR A 88 0.92 -14.32 -32.50
CA TYR A 88 0.23 -13.51 -33.49
C TYR A 88 0.78 -12.08 -33.58
N CYS A 89 1.29 -11.53 -32.47
CA CYS A 89 2.03 -10.26 -32.52
C CYS A 89 3.31 -10.39 -33.34
N ASP A 90 4.07 -11.48 -33.20
CA ASP A 90 5.25 -11.74 -34.04
C ASP A 90 4.88 -11.85 -35.52
N VAL A 91 3.78 -12.54 -35.86
CA VAL A 91 3.31 -12.64 -37.25
C VAL A 91 3.01 -11.25 -37.83
N HIS A 92 2.34 -10.38 -37.07
CA HIS A 92 2.01 -9.04 -37.52
C HIS A 92 3.22 -8.12 -37.60
N LEU A 93 4.10 -8.12 -36.58
CA LEU A 93 5.35 -7.37 -36.63
C LEU A 93 6.22 -7.82 -37.81
N GLY A 94 6.35 -9.13 -38.03
CA GLY A 94 7.07 -9.67 -39.18
C GLY A 94 6.48 -9.18 -40.51
N THR A 95 5.15 -9.18 -40.62
CA THR A 95 4.45 -8.71 -41.82
C THR A 95 4.67 -7.23 -42.06
N ILE A 96 4.52 -6.40 -41.01
CA ILE A 96 4.74 -4.96 -41.09
C ILE A 96 6.19 -4.68 -41.53
N TYR A 97 7.17 -5.28 -40.86
CA TYR A 97 8.58 -5.10 -41.18
C TYR A 97 8.93 -5.54 -42.61
N SER A 98 8.31 -6.62 -43.11
CA SER A 98 8.48 -7.06 -44.50
C SER A 98 7.95 -6.02 -45.49
N LEU A 99 6.75 -5.48 -45.25
CA LEU A 99 6.10 -4.49 -46.12
C LEU A 99 6.87 -3.16 -46.19
N ILE A 100 7.63 -2.82 -45.15
CA ILE A 100 8.42 -1.58 -45.08
C ILE A 100 9.89 -1.80 -45.47
N GLY A 101 10.24 -2.99 -45.98
CA GLY A 101 11.58 -3.31 -46.47
C GLY A 101 12.61 -3.68 -45.40
N GLN A 102 12.21 -3.83 -44.14
CA GLN A 102 13.07 -4.24 -43.03
C GLN A 102 13.14 -5.77 -42.89
N TYR A 103 13.62 -6.44 -43.94
CA TYR A 103 13.55 -7.90 -44.06
C TYR A 103 14.25 -8.69 -42.94
N HIS A 104 15.34 -8.19 -42.37
CA HIS A 104 16.01 -8.85 -41.25
C HIS A 104 15.17 -8.82 -39.97
N GLN A 105 14.50 -7.70 -39.67
CA GLN A 105 13.56 -7.61 -38.55
C GLN A 105 12.32 -8.49 -38.82
N ALA A 106 11.85 -8.53 -40.07
CA ALA A 106 10.77 -9.40 -40.47
C ALA A 106 11.10 -10.88 -40.20
N LEU A 107 12.28 -11.34 -40.63
CA LEU A 107 12.76 -12.70 -40.37
C LEU A 107 12.90 -13.01 -38.88
N LYS A 108 13.41 -12.07 -38.08
CA LYS A 108 13.52 -12.24 -36.62
C LYS A 108 12.16 -12.61 -36.02
N HIS A 109 11.12 -11.86 -36.35
CA HIS A 109 9.77 -12.10 -35.85
C HIS A 109 9.13 -13.37 -36.42
N PHE A 110 9.22 -13.60 -37.73
CA PHE A 110 8.65 -14.81 -38.32
C PHE A 110 9.31 -16.10 -37.83
N LEU A 111 10.64 -16.11 -37.65
CA LEU A 111 11.36 -17.27 -37.15
C LEU A 111 11.09 -17.49 -35.65
N ALA A 112 10.94 -16.42 -34.86
CA ALA A 112 10.49 -16.53 -33.47
C ALA A 112 9.09 -17.16 -33.39
N ALA A 113 8.16 -16.73 -34.25
CA ALA A 113 6.83 -17.31 -34.35
C ALA A 113 6.87 -18.80 -34.73
N GLN A 114 7.72 -19.20 -35.67
CA GLN A 114 7.88 -20.61 -36.06
C GLN A 114 8.46 -21.50 -34.96
N GLN A 115 9.33 -20.96 -34.09
CA GLN A 115 9.94 -21.71 -32.99
C GLN A 115 8.99 -21.91 -31.80
N SER A 116 7.89 -21.16 -31.73
CA SER A 116 6.93 -21.29 -30.65
C SER A 116 6.09 -22.57 -30.82
N ASN A 117 6.41 -23.61 -30.06
CA ASN A 117 5.71 -24.91 -30.01
C ASN A 117 4.28 -24.86 -29.41
N THR A 118 3.64 -23.69 -29.42
CA THR A 118 2.46 -23.41 -28.59
C THR A 118 1.14 -23.52 -29.34
N VAL A 119 1.18 -23.56 -30.66
CA VAL A 119 -0.01 -23.59 -31.52
C VAL A 119 0.19 -24.59 -32.66
N GLU A 120 -0.57 -25.67 -32.67
CA GLU A 120 -0.71 -26.59 -33.80
C GLU A 120 -1.77 -26.06 -34.78
N ASP A 121 -1.46 -24.97 -35.48
CA ASP A 121 -2.31 -24.40 -36.53
C ASP A 121 -1.60 -24.53 -37.88
N GLU A 122 -2.07 -25.44 -38.72
CA GLU A 122 -1.48 -25.70 -40.03
C GLU A 122 -1.63 -24.52 -40.99
N ASN A 123 -2.69 -23.71 -40.86
CA ASN A 123 -2.88 -22.51 -41.68
C ASN A 123 -1.91 -21.40 -41.26
N LEU A 124 -1.65 -21.28 -39.96
CA LEU A 124 -0.63 -20.36 -39.47
C LEU A 124 0.78 -20.79 -39.90
N LYS A 125 1.09 -22.10 -39.81
CA LYS A 125 2.35 -22.66 -40.32
C LYS A 125 2.51 -22.40 -41.82
N LEU A 126 1.44 -22.57 -42.60
CA LEU A 126 1.42 -22.27 -44.03
C LEU A 126 1.78 -20.79 -44.28
N LEU A 127 1.06 -19.86 -43.62
CA LEU A 127 1.29 -18.43 -43.77
C LEU A 127 2.71 -18.01 -43.36
N LEU A 128 3.22 -18.55 -42.26
CA LEU A 128 4.58 -18.28 -41.80
C LEU A 128 5.63 -18.76 -42.80
N ASN A 129 5.49 -19.98 -43.34
CA ASN A 129 6.44 -20.48 -44.35
C ASN A 129 6.39 -19.64 -45.64
N LEU A 130 5.20 -19.18 -46.05
CA LEU A 130 5.04 -18.26 -47.17
C LEU A 130 5.73 -16.92 -46.92
N ASN A 131 5.45 -16.27 -45.80
CA ASN A 131 6.01 -14.97 -45.46
C ASN A 131 7.53 -15.04 -45.27
N VAL A 132 8.06 -16.09 -44.65
CA VAL A 132 9.51 -16.31 -44.54
C VAL A 132 10.13 -16.52 -45.91
N GLY A 133 9.50 -17.33 -46.77
CA GLY A 133 9.94 -17.54 -48.14
C GLY A 133 9.97 -16.26 -48.96
N ASP A 134 8.91 -15.44 -48.89
CA ASP A 134 8.82 -14.14 -49.56
C ASP A 134 9.86 -13.12 -49.03
N THR A 135 10.12 -13.15 -47.73
CA THR A 135 11.16 -12.30 -47.10
C THR A 135 12.56 -12.71 -47.56
N TYR A 136 12.85 -14.01 -47.67
CA TYR A 136 14.12 -14.49 -48.24
C TYR A 136 14.24 -14.21 -49.74
N LEU A 137 13.11 -14.19 -50.47
CA LEU A 137 13.09 -13.82 -51.88
C LEU A 137 13.52 -12.38 -52.06
N SER A 138 13.02 -11.49 -51.20
CA SER A 138 13.43 -10.08 -51.16
C SER A 138 14.90 -9.88 -50.79
N LEU A 139 15.48 -10.80 -50.01
CA LEU A 139 16.92 -10.82 -49.66
C LEU A 139 17.81 -11.53 -50.70
N GLY A 140 17.23 -12.17 -51.72
CA GLY A 140 17.97 -12.93 -52.73
C GLY A 140 18.54 -14.28 -52.26
N ASP A 141 18.07 -14.82 -51.14
CA ASP A 141 18.49 -16.14 -50.62
C ASP A 141 17.61 -17.26 -51.19
N PHE A 142 17.80 -17.54 -52.48
CA PHE A 142 16.92 -18.43 -53.26
C PHE A 142 16.88 -19.88 -52.76
N GLU A 143 17.96 -20.38 -52.14
CA GLU A 143 17.98 -21.71 -51.51
C GLU A 143 16.99 -21.78 -50.34
N ARG A 144 16.98 -20.75 -49.49
CA ARG A 144 16.03 -20.68 -48.37
C ARG A 144 14.60 -20.44 -48.86
N VAL A 145 14.39 -19.62 -49.90
CA VAL A 145 13.07 -19.48 -50.54
C VAL A 145 12.50 -20.84 -50.89
N LYS A 146 13.25 -21.63 -51.68
CA LYS A 146 12.83 -22.96 -52.10
C LYS A 146 12.51 -23.86 -50.90
N ARG A 147 13.39 -23.89 -49.89
CA ARG A 147 13.20 -24.71 -48.68
C ARG A 147 11.91 -24.38 -47.93
N TYR A 148 11.62 -23.10 -47.71
CA TYR A 148 10.44 -22.68 -46.94
C TYR A 148 9.15 -22.78 -47.78
N CYS A 149 9.19 -22.41 -49.05
CA CYS A 149 8.02 -22.50 -49.92
C CYS A 149 7.64 -23.96 -50.24
N LEU A 150 8.57 -24.91 -50.32
CA LEU A 150 8.23 -26.34 -50.46
C LEU A 150 7.39 -26.85 -49.27
N LYS A 151 7.74 -26.45 -48.05
CA LYS A 151 6.92 -26.75 -46.86
C LYS A 151 5.53 -26.11 -46.96
N ALA A 152 5.45 -24.89 -47.48
CA ALA A 152 4.17 -24.22 -47.74
C ALA A 152 3.34 -24.97 -48.80
N VAL A 153 3.94 -25.51 -49.85
CA VAL A 153 3.23 -26.33 -50.85
C VAL A 153 2.59 -27.57 -50.22
N ASP A 154 3.33 -28.29 -49.38
CA ASP A 154 2.82 -29.49 -48.71
C ASP A 154 1.62 -29.16 -47.81
N LEU A 155 1.72 -28.10 -47.02
CA LEU A 155 0.65 -27.61 -46.15
C LEU A 155 -0.55 -27.04 -46.93
N ALA A 156 -0.32 -26.31 -48.02
CA ALA A 156 -1.39 -25.76 -48.82
C ALA A 156 -2.20 -26.88 -49.51
N LYS A 157 -1.53 -27.95 -49.94
CA LYS A 157 -2.19 -29.14 -50.51
C LYS A 157 -2.99 -29.90 -49.46
N SER A 158 -2.45 -30.11 -48.26
CA SER A 158 -3.19 -30.79 -47.18
C SER A 158 -4.43 -30.01 -46.74
N ASN A 159 -4.33 -28.68 -46.74
CA ASN A 159 -5.40 -27.80 -46.24
C ASN A 159 -6.39 -27.36 -47.34
N ASN A 160 -6.15 -27.77 -48.60
CA ASN A 160 -6.88 -27.33 -49.78
C ASN A 160 -6.89 -25.79 -49.98
N GLU A 161 -5.81 -25.12 -49.60
CA GLU A 161 -5.63 -23.67 -49.68
C GLU A 161 -5.00 -23.27 -51.02
N GLN A 162 -5.81 -23.30 -52.08
CA GLN A 162 -5.35 -23.11 -53.47
C GLN A 162 -4.74 -21.72 -53.74
N SER A 163 -5.21 -20.66 -53.07
CA SER A 163 -4.63 -19.32 -53.23
C SER A 163 -3.20 -19.26 -52.69
N CYS A 164 -2.99 -19.79 -51.48
CA CYS A 164 -1.65 -19.89 -50.86
C CYS A 164 -0.72 -20.80 -51.68
N LEU A 165 -1.27 -21.86 -52.28
CA LEU A 165 -0.52 -22.75 -53.17
C LEU A 165 0.04 -21.99 -54.38
N THR A 166 -0.73 -21.11 -55.03
CA THR A 166 -0.22 -20.31 -56.16
C THR A 166 0.99 -19.45 -55.77
N LEU A 167 0.91 -18.75 -54.63
CA LEU A 167 2.02 -17.92 -54.13
C LEU A 167 3.26 -18.74 -53.80
N ALA A 168 3.10 -19.91 -53.19
CA ALA A 168 4.23 -20.79 -52.88
C ALA A 168 4.92 -21.26 -54.16
N LEU A 169 4.14 -21.68 -55.17
CA LEU A 169 4.66 -22.16 -56.46
C LEU A 169 5.35 -21.03 -57.23
N ASP A 170 4.76 -19.84 -57.24
CA ASP A 170 5.34 -18.64 -57.85
C ASP A 170 6.72 -18.32 -57.25
N ASN A 171 6.82 -18.29 -55.92
CA ASN A 171 8.08 -17.99 -55.23
C ASN A 171 9.15 -19.09 -55.46
N ILE A 172 8.76 -20.37 -55.49
CA ILE A 172 9.68 -21.47 -55.85
C ILE A 172 10.17 -21.31 -57.29
N ALA A 173 9.26 -21.04 -58.22
CA ALA A 173 9.59 -20.92 -59.64
C ALA A 173 10.63 -19.82 -59.86
N LEU A 174 10.45 -18.66 -59.24
CA LEU A 174 11.41 -17.56 -59.33
C LEU A 174 12.75 -17.92 -58.70
N ALA A 175 12.74 -18.55 -57.51
CA ALA A 175 13.96 -19.00 -56.84
C ALA A 175 14.75 -20.03 -57.67
N GLU A 176 14.09 -21.02 -58.25
CA GLU A 176 14.74 -22.00 -59.13
C GLU A 176 15.31 -21.36 -60.39
N GLY A 177 14.62 -20.37 -60.96
CA GLY A 177 15.12 -19.60 -62.09
C GLY A 177 16.45 -18.91 -61.77
N HIS A 178 16.55 -18.27 -60.61
CA HIS A 178 17.77 -17.62 -60.15
C HIS A 178 18.89 -18.59 -59.74
N LEU A 179 18.54 -19.82 -59.32
CA LEU A 179 19.50 -20.90 -59.08
C LEU A 179 19.98 -21.59 -60.37
N GLY A 180 19.44 -21.21 -61.54
CA GLY A 180 19.79 -21.78 -62.83
C GLY A 180 19.01 -23.07 -63.20
N CYS A 181 18.08 -23.50 -62.36
CA CYS A 181 17.23 -24.68 -62.57
C CYS A 181 15.99 -24.35 -63.40
N LEU A 182 16.18 -23.95 -64.67
CA LEU A 182 15.09 -23.43 -65.52
C LEU A 182 13.95 -24.42 -65.75
N ASP A 183 14.24 -25.72 -65.97
CA ASP A 183 13.19 -26.71 -66.24
C ASP A 183 12.24 -26.88 -65.05
N GLY A 184 12.79 -26.89 -63.84
CA GLY A 184 12.01 -26.94 -62.61
C GLY A 184 11.24 -25.63 -62.38
N ALA A 185 11.86 -24.48 -62.64
CA ALA A 185 11.19 -23.18 -62.58
C ALA A 185 9.95 -23.12 -63.48
N PHE A 186 10.07 -23.57 -64.73
CA PHE A 186 8.94 -23.65 -65.65
C PHE A 186 7.89 -24.69 -65.21
N HIS A 187 8.30 -25.82 -64.64
CA HIS A 187 7.38 -26.81 -64.10
C HIS A 187 6.49 -26.23 -62.98
N TYR A 188 7.06 -25.43 -62.07
CA TYR A 188 6.30 -24.80 -60.99
C TYR A 188 5.40 -23.65 -61.47
N ILE A 189 5.90 -22.80 -62.37
CA ILE A 189 5.10 -21.64 -62.82
C ILE A 189 3.90 -22.05 -63.69
N GLU A 190 4.01 -23.09 -64.51
CA GLU A 190 2.88 -23.60 -65.29
C GLU A 190 1.79 -24.19 -64.39
N GLN A 191 2.18 -24.86 -63.30
CA GLN A 191 1.23 -25.33 -62.29
C GLN A 191 0.51 -24.17 -61.61
N SER A 192 1.25 -23.13 -61.21
CA SER A 192 0.66 -21.93 -60.62
C SER A 192 -0.36 -21.27 -61.56
N ILE A 193 -0.02 -21.09 -62.84
CA ILE A 193 -0.92 -20.54 -63.86
C ILE A 193 -2.18 -21.40 -64.02
N ALA A 194 -2.04 -22.73 -64.05
CA ALA A 194 -3.17 -23.64 -64.18
C ALA A 194 -4.15 -23.50 -62.98
N ILE A 195 -3.60 -23.45 -61.75
CA ILE A 195 -4.40 -23.25 -60.53
C ILE A 195 -5.04 -21.86 -60.52
N ALA A 196 -4.28 -20.80 -60.81
CA ALA A 196 -4.77 -19.43 -60.83
C ALA A 196 -5.95 -19.24 -61.81
N LYS A 197 -5.90 -19.89 -62.98
CA LYS A 197 -7.00 -19.94 -63.95
C LYS A 197 -8.20 -20.71 -63.42
N ALA A 198 -7.98 -21.86 -62.79
CA ALA A 198 -9.06 -22.65 -62.20
C ALA A 198 -9.78 -21.91 -61.06
N LEU A 199 -9.07 -21.04 -60.33
CA LEU A 199 -9.64 -20.17 -59.30
C LEU A 199 -10.37 -18.94 -59.84
N ASP A 200 -10.25 -18.64 -61.13
CA ASP A 200 -10.69 -17.37 -61.74
C ASP A 200 -10.17 -16.13 -60.98
N CYS A 201 -8.96 -16.24 -60.41
CA CYS A 201 -8.38 -15.20 -59.57
C CYS A 201 -7.46 -14.29 -60.39
N SER A 202 -7.97 -13.13 -60.80
CA SER A 202 -7.20 -12.15 -61.59
C SER A 202 -5.91 -11.70 -60.90
N ARG A 203 -5.90 -11.60 -59.56
CA ARG A 203 -4.70 -11.25 -58.80
C ARG A 203 -3.62 -12.32 -58.95
N SER A 204 -3.95 -13.59 -58.68
CA SER A 204 -3.01 -14.72 -58.81
C SER A 204 -2.52 -14.88 -60.24
N MET A 205 -3.40 -14.70 -61.23
CA MET A 205 -3.01 -14.73 -62.64
C MET A 205 -1.97 -13.63 -62.97
N GLY A 206 -2.14 -12.42 -62.41
CA GLY A 206 -1.19 -11.33 -62.58
C GLY A 206 0.22 -11.69 -62.13
N PHE A 207 0.36 -12.21 -60.90
CA PHE A 207 1.66 -12.64 -60.35
C PHE A 207 2.27 -13.80 -61.15
N ALA A 208 1.49 -14.84 -61.43
CA ALA A 208 1.97 -16.01 -62.18
C ALA A 208 2.44 -15.65 -63.61
N TYR A 209 1.72 -14.76 -64.31
CA TYR A 209 2.17 -14.26 -65.61
C TYR A 209 3.42 -13.37 -65.51
N ALA A 210 3.51 -12.51 -64.49
CA ALA A 210 4.67 -11.65 -64.28
C ALA A 210 5.94 -12.49 -64.03
N TYR A 211 5.84 -13.52 -63.19
CA TYR A 211 6.97 -14.39 -62.87
C TYR A 211 7.36 -15.27 -64.05
N LYS A 212 6.39 -15.80 -64.81
CA LYS A 212 6.69 -16.49 -66.07
C LYS A 212 7.45 -15.59 -67.05
N ALA A 213 7.05 -14.32 -67.17
CA ALA A 213 7.74 -13.35 -68.00
C ALA A 213 9.19 -13.13 -67.54
N ARG A 214 9.44 -13.04 -66.22
CA ARG A 214 10.79 -12.94 -65.65
C ARG A 214 11.64 -14.17 -65.97
N LEU A 215 11.09 -15.38 -65.83
CA LEU A 215 11.79 -16.63 -66.16
C LEU A 215 12.17 -16.71 -67.65
N LEU A 216 11.24 -16.33 -68.55
CA LEU A 216 11.53 -16.25 -69.99
C LEU A 216 12.60 -15.19 -70.30
N THR A 217 12.61 -14.08 -69.56
CA THR A 217 13.65 -13.04 -69.66
C THR A 217 15.01 -13.57 -69.23
N LEU A 218 15.08 -14.31 -68.11
CA LEU A 218 16.31 -14.96 -67.64
C LEU A 218 16.84 -15.99 -68.65
N LYS A 219 15.95 -16.68 -69.36
CA LYS A 219 16.30 -17.62 -70.44
C LYS A 219 16.76 -16.92 -71.74
N GLY A 220 16.55 -15.61 -71.87
CA GLY A 220 16.86 -14.84 -73.08
C GLY A 220 15.76 -14.87 -74.16
N GLU A 221 14.58 -15.40 -73.86
CA GLU A 221 13.46 -15.51 -74.81
C GLU A 221 12.56 -14.25 -74.80
N TYR A 222 13.12 -13.10 -75.17
CA TYR A 222 12.48 -11.78 -75.00
C TYR A 222 11.16 -11.61 -75.76
N ASP A 223 11.06 -12.17 -76.98
CA ASP A 223 9.84 -12.09 -77.79
C ASP A 223 8.68 -12.90 -77.18
N ILE A 224 9.02 -14.01 -76.52
CA ILE A 224 8.04 -14.88 -75.84
C ILE A 224 7.66 -14.28 -74.48
N ALA A 225 8.59 -13.64 -73.77
CA ALA A 225 8.35 -12.98 -72.49
C ALA A 225 7.40 -11.77 -72.59
N THR A 226 7.51 -10.98 -73.67
CA THR A 226 6.78 -9.71 -73.84
C THR A 226 5.24 -9.85 -73.72
N PRO A 227 4.57 -10.82 -74.38
CA PRO A 227 3.14 -11.06 -74.19
C PRO A 227 2.75 -11.38 -72.74
N PHE A 228 3.61 -12.02 -71.95
CA PHE A 228 3.32 -12.35 -70.56
C PHE A 228 3.39 -11.13 -69.65
N TYR A 229 4.35 -10.22 -69.85
CA TYR A 229 4.37 -8.92 -69.16
C TYR A 229 3.08 -8.12 -69.40
N ARG A 230 2.55 -8.14 -70.63
CA ARG A 230 1.27 -7.47 -70.97
C ARG A 230 0.06 -8.14 -70.33
N LYS A 231 0.02 -9.47 -70.31
CA LYS A 231 -1.04 -10.23 -69.61
C LYS A 231 -1.04 -9.93 -68.13
N ALA A 232 0.13 -9.91 -67.50
CA ALA A 232 0.27 -9.54 -66.09
C ALA A 232 -0.24 -8.12 -65.82
N ASP A 233 0.15 -7.14 -66.64
CA ASP A 233 -0.32 -5.75 -66.50
C ASP A 233 -1.84 -5.64 -66.55
N LEU A 234 -2.49 -6.32 -67.50
CA LEU A 234 -3.95 -6.37 -67.62
C LEU A 234 -4.61 -7.01 -66.41
N SER A 235 -4.06 -8.11 -65.90
CA SER A 235 -4.58 -8.81 -64.72
C SER A 235 -4.48 -7.94 -63.45
N PHE A 236 -3.37 -7.22 -63.24
CA PHE A 236 -3.24 -6.30 -62.11
C PHE A 236 -4.13 -5.07 -62.23
N LEU A 237 -4.35 -4.57 -63.45
CA LEU A 237 -5.27 -3.45 -63.70
C LEU A 237 -6.71 -3.79 -63.28
N GLN A 238 -7.16 -5.03 -63.54
CA GLN A 238 -8.50 -5.49 -63.17
C GLN A 238 -8.73 -5.56 -61.65
N THR A 239 -7.67 -5.73 -60.86
CA THR A 239 -7.73 -5.90 -59.41
C THR A 239 -7.27 -4.68 -58.63
N TYR A 240 -6.93 -3.58 -59.31
CA TYR A 240 -6.31 -2.38 -58.70
C TYR A 240 -5.05 -2.71 -57.89
N GLU A 241 -4.29 -3.73 -58.32
CA GLU A 241 -3.08 -4.18 -57.64
C GLU A 241 -1.86 -3.33 -58.06
N TYR A 242 -1.80 -2.11 -57.55
CA TYR A 242 -0.78 -1.13 -57.96
C TYR A 242 0.66 -1.56 -57.69
N MET A 243 0.91 -2.22 -56.55
CA MET A 243 2.25 -2.70 -56.18
C MET A 243 2.75 -3.76 -57.16
N GLY A 244 2.00 -4.86 -57.32
CA GLY A 244 2.35 -5.92 -58.28
C GLY A 244 2.48 -5.40 -59.72
N ARG A 245 1.63 -4.44 -60.11
CA ARG A 245 1.72 -3.78 -61.42
C ARG A 245 3.00 -2.97 -61.60
N SER A 246 3.38 -2.17 -60.61
CA SER A 246 4.60 -1.35 -60.67
C SER A 246 5.87 -2.21 -60.76
N ASP A 247 5.92 -3.30 -59.98
CA ASP A 247 7.02 -4.27 -60.03
C ASP A 247 7.10 -5.00 -61.39
N ASN A 248 5.93 -5.39 -61.93
CA ASN A 248 5.86 -5.96 -63.28
C ASN A 248 6.37 -5.01 -64.37
N LEU A 249 6.01 -3.72 -64.30
CA LEU A 249 6.48 -2.69 -65.24
C LEU A 249 7.99 -2.45 -65.13
N TYR A 250 8.55 -2.45 -63.93
CA TYR A 250 10.00 -2.36 -63.71
C TYR A 250 10.74 -3.53 -64.38
N HIS A 251 10.30 -4.77 -64.15
CA HIS A 251 10.92 -5.92 -64.80
C HIS A 251 10.71 -5.95 -66.32
N TYR A 252 9.56 -5.46 -66.81
CA TYR A 252 9.34 -5.30 -68.24
C TYR A 252 10.27 -4.23 -68.84
N ALA A 253 10.52 -3.13 -68.12
CA ALA A 253 11.51 -2.12 -68.50
C ALA A 253 12.92 -2.73 -68.60
N LEU A 254 13.32 -3.56 -67.64
CA LEU A 254 14.61 -4.28 -67.68
C LEU A 254 14.74 -5.17 -68.93
N LEU A 255 13.69 -5.92 -69.30
CA LEU A 255 13.68 -6.69 -70.56
C LEU A 255 13.84 -5.76 -71.77
N LEU A 256 13.08 -4.66 -71.82
CA LEU A 256 13.12 -3.75 -72.96
C LEU A 256 14.51 -3.14 -73.13
N LYS A 257 15.16 -2.75 -72.04
CA LYS A 257 16.56 -2.30 -72.04
C LYS A 257 17.50 -3.40 -72.55
N ALA A 258 17.38 -4.63 -72.03
CA ALA A 258 18.20 -5.75 -72.46
C ALA A 258 18.04 -6.10 -73.96
N SER A 259 16.82 -5.87 -74.51
CA SER A 259 16.52 -6.05 -75.94
C SER A 259 16.87 -4.83 -76.81
N GLY A 260 17.51 -3.79 -76.26
CA GLY A 260 17.90 -2.56 -76.98
C GLY A 260 16.76 -1.57 -77.25
N LYS A 261 15.55 -1.81 -76.73
CA LYS A 261 14.36 -0.95 -76.90
C LYS A 261 14.32 0.12 -75.80
N LEU A 262 15.29 1.02 -75.81
CA LEU A 262 15.55 1.98 -74.73
C LEU A 262 14.39 2.95 -74.48
N ASP A 263 13.80 3.54 -75.52
CA ASP A 263 12.66 4.47 -75.37
C ASP A 263 11.43 3.81 -74.72
N LEU A 264 11.12 2.57 -75.14
CA LEU A 264 10.03 1.80 -74.55
C LEU A 264 10.35 1.39 -73.11
N SER A 265 11.62 1.13 -72.78
CA SER A 265 12.06 0.86 -71.41
C SER A 265 11.79 2.07 -70.52
N LEU A 266 12.18 3.26 -70.98
CA LEU A 266 11.95 4.52 -70.29
C LEU A 266 10.44 4.82 -70.11
N GLU A 267 9.62 4.54 -71.12
CA GLU A 267 8.15 4.65 -71.01
C GLU A 267 7.60 3.78 -69.88
N ARG A 268 8.07 2.53 -69.73
CA ARG A 268 7.63 1.64 -68.65
C ARG A 268 8.15 2.10 -67.28
N CYS A 269 9.36 2.66 -67.19
CA CYS A 269 9.87 3.27 -65.97
C CYS A 269 8.94 4.39 -65.48
N HIS A 270 8.60 5.33 -66.36
CA HIS A 270 7.69 6.42 -66.02
C HIS A 270 6.29 5.92 -65.63
N GLN A 271 5.76 4.91 -66.32
CA GLN A 271 4.49 4.29 -65.93
C GLN A 271 4.54 3.65 -64.56
N ALA A 272 5.62 2.93 -64.22
CA ALA A 272 5.78 2.34 -62.89
C ALA A 272 5.85 3.44 -61.81
N GLN A 273 6.57 4.54 -62.06
CA GLN A 273 6.67 5.66 -61.13
C GLN A 273 5.32 6.34 -60.87
N LEU A 274 4.43 6.44 -61.87
CA LEU A 274 3.10 7.03 -61.71
C LEU A 274 2.16 6.19 -60.82
N LEU A 275 2.43 4.88 -60.67
CA LEU A 275 1.63 3.98 -59.85
C LEU A 275 2.07 3.96 -58.37
N ILE A 276 3.29 4.40 -58.09
CA ILE A 276 3.85 4.36 -56.73
C ILE A 276 3.59 5.72 -56.07
N HIS A 277 2.84 5.72 -54.96
CA HIS A 277 2.70 6.92 -54.14
C HIS A 277 4.06 7.40 -53.63
N LYS A 278 4.28 8.72 -53.59
CA LYS A 278 5.58 9.34 -53.21
C LYS A 278 6.12 8.92 -51.83
N GLU A 279 5.28 8.38 -50.96
CA GLU A 279 5.65 7.98 -49.60
C GLU A 279 5.81 6.46 -49.44
N GLN A 280 5.65 5.69 -50.52
CA GLN A 280 5.67 4.23 -50.49
C GLN A 280 6.76 3.66 -51.41
N ASN A 281 7.24 2.46 -51.06
CA ASN A 281 8.14 1.64 -51.87
C ASN A 281 9.40 2.36 -52.38
N TYR A 282 10.17 2.94 -51.45
CA TYR A 282 11.43 3.63 -51.75
C TYR A 282 12.41 2.74 -52.52
N GLN A 283 12.47 1.45 -52.20
CA GLN A 283 13.34 0.49 -52.87
C GLN A 283 13.07 0.39 -54.38
N LEU A 284 11.82 0.18 -54.80
CA LEU A 284 11.47 0.12 -56.22
C LEU A 284 11.70 1.45 -56.93
N ARG A 285 11.43 2.58 -56.26
CA ARG A 285 11.68 3.92 -56.85
C ARG A 285 13.16 4.19 -57.05
N ILE A 286 14.01 3.80 -56.10
CA ILE A 286 15.48 3.87 -56.23
C ILE A 286 15.94 3.01 -57.41
N GLN A 287 15.39 1.81 -57.57
CA GLN A 287 15.69 0.93 -58.70
C GLN A 287 15.23 1.51 -60.05
N LEU A 288 14.06 2.15 -60.10
CA LEU A 288 13.55 2.82 -61.29
C LEU A 288 14.45 3.99 -61.72
N TYR A 289 14.83 4.89 -60.80
CA TYR A 289 15.74 5.99 -61.13
C TYR A 289 17.14 5.52 -61.49
N ARG A 290 17.62 4.43 -60.87
CA ARG A 290 18.86 3.78 -61.30
C ARG A 290 18.75 3.29 -62.75
N LEU A 291 17.65 2.62 -63.10
CA LEU A 291 17.42 2.12 -64.46
C LEU A 291 17.32 3.27 -65.47
N GLU A 292 16.64 4.37 -65.14
CA GLU A 292 16.58 5.57 -65.96
C GLU A 292 17.96 6.18 -66.20
N ALA A 293 18.79 6.29 -65.15
CA ALA A 293 20.17 6.75 -65.27
C ALA A 293 20.98 5.86 -66.23
N GLU A 294 20.86 4.54 -66.10
CA GLU A 294 21.53 3.58 -66.98
C GLU A 294 21.06 3.70 -68.45
N ILE A 295 19.77 4.02 -68.69
CA ILE A 295 19.22 4.24 -70.04
C ILE A 295 19.73 5.57 -70.63
N HIS A 296 19.68 6.66 -69.86
CA HIS A 296 20.19 7.97 -70.31
C HIS A 296 21.70 7.94 -70.60
N HIS A 297 22.46 7.19 -69.81
CA HIS A 297 23.87 6.94 -70.08
C HIS A 297 24.07 6.26 -71.44
N GLN A 298 23.27 5.24 -71.77
CA GLN A 298 23.33 4.55 -73.06
C GLN A 298 22.91 5.44 -74.24
N HIS A 299 22.03 6.40 -74.03
CA HIS A 299 21.68 7.43 -75.02
C HIS A 299 22.73 8.54 -75.16
N GLY A 300 23.64 8.69 -74.20
CA GLY A 300 24.58 9.82 -74.13
C GLY A 300 23.98 11.11 -73.57
N ASP A 301 22.80 11.04 -72.95
CA ASP A 301 22.08 12.17 -72.36
C ASP A 301 22.60 12.50 -70.96
N LEU A 302 23.83 13.05 -70.89
CA LEU A 302 24.54 13.36 -69.63
C LEU A 302 23.75 14.23 -68.64
N VAL A 303 22.83 15.08 -69.12
CA VAL A 303 22.00 15.93 -68.26
C VAL A 303 20.94 15.09 -67.55
N LEU A 304 20.18 14.29 -68.30
CA LEU A 304 19.12 13.44 -67.77
C LEU A 304 19.68 12.31 -66.90
N GLU A 305 20.86 11.77 -67.26
CA GLU A 305 21.60 10.82 -66.41
C GLU A 305 21.87 11.41 -65.03
N LYS A 306 22.42 12.63 -64.97
CA LYS A 306 22.69 13.32 -63.70
C LYS A 306 21.42 13.62 -62.90
N GLU A 307 20.35 14.02 -63.57
CA GLU A 307 19.06 14.25 -62.92
C GLU A 307 18.48 12.98 -62.29
N ALA A 308 18.54 11.84 -62.99
CA ALA A 308 18.10 10.56 -62.48
C ALA A 308 18.95 10.09 -61.29
N ILE A 309 20.29 10.23 -61.36
CA ILE A 309 21.20 9.92 -60.24
C ILE A 309 20.90 10.82 -59.03
N ALA A 310 20.65 12.12 -59.24
CA ALA A 310 20.32 13.04 -58.16
C ALA A 310 19.02 12.65 -57.44
N LYS A 311 17.97 12.30 -58.21
CA LYS A 311 16.70 11.81 -57.64
C LYS A 311 16.86 10.48 -56.90
N GLN A 312 17.68 9.57 -57.45
CA GLN A 312 18.01 8.30 -56.77
C GLN A 312 18.67 8.57 -55.41
N ALA A 313 19.67 9.47 -55.36
CA ALA A 313 20.38 9.82 -54.13
C ALA A 313 19.46 10.53 -53.12
N GLU A 314 18.59 11.42 -53.58
CA GLU A 314 17.58 12.07 -52.74
C GLU A 314 16.67 11.04 -52.06
N LEU A 315 16.14 10.08 -52.82
CA LEU A 315 15.27 9.03 -52.29
C LEU A 315 16.00 8.09 -51.34
N ALA A 316 17.25 7.72 -51.63
CA ALA A 316 18.07 6.92 -50.73
C ALA A 316 18.30 7.62 -49.39
N ASN A 317 18.56 8.93 -49.40
CA ASN A 317 18.70 9.72 -48.18
C ASN A 317 17.38 9.86 -47.41
N GLN A 318 16.25 10.04 -48.11
CA GLN A 318 14.92 10.08 -47.48
C GLN A 318 14.59 8.74 -46.80
N GLU A 319 14.86 7.61 -47.46
CA GLU A 319 14.63 6.29 -46.89
C GLU A 319 15.54 6.01 -45.70
N LEU A 320 16.82 6.39 -45.78
CA LEU A 320 17.74 6.26 -44.64
C LEU A 320 17.23 7.07 -43.43
N LYS A 321 16.84 8.33 -43.64
CA LYS A 321 16.31 9.20 -42.57
C LYS A 321 15.03 8.62 -41.98
N ARG A 322 14.13 8.10 -42.82
CA ARG A 322 12.89 7.45 -42.40
C ARG A 322 13.17 6.20 -41.56
N ALA A 323 14.05 5.32 -42.03
CA ALA A 323 14.43 4.11 -41.32
C ALA A 323 15.02 4.42 -39.94
N THR A 324 15.91 5.42 -39.83
CA THR A 324 16.47 5.87 -38.56
C THR A 324 15.42 6.49 -37.63
N SER A 325 14.49 7.30 -38.17
CA SER A 325 13.40 7.89 -37.39
C SER A 325 12.48 6.81 -36.82
N ASN A 326 12.06 5.86 -37.66
CA ASN A 326 11.19 4.75 -37.27
C ASN A 326 11.86 3.87 -36.19
N GLU A 327 13.17 3.62 -36.31
CA GLU A 327 13.93 2.89 -35.28
C GLU A 327 13.99 3.67 -33.96
N THR A 328 14.13 4.99 -34.01
CA THR A 328 14.12 5.86 -32.82
C THR A 328 12.76 5.85 -32.13
N GLU A 329 11.67 6.08 -32.89
CA GLU A 329 10.30 6.05 -32.37
C GLU A 329 9.93 4.68 -31.79
N TYR A 330 10.41 3.60 -32.43
CA TYR A 330 10.28 2.24 -31.92
C TYR A 330 10.94 2.08 -30.55
N ILE A 331 12.20 2.52 -30.40
CA ILE A 331 12.94 2.45 -29.13
C ILE A 331 12.26 3.29 -28.05
N GLU A 332 11.88 4.54 -28.34
CA GLU A 332 11.18 5.41 -27.39
C GLU A 332 9.86 4.81 -26.94
N SER A 333 9.10 4.22 -27.87
CA SER A 333 7.85 3.54 -27.55
C SER A 333 8.10 2.34 -26.63
N ILE A 334 9.11 1.51 -26.90
CA ILE A 334 9.48 0.40 -26.01
C ILE A 334 9.84 0.90 -24.61
N LEU A 335 10.65 1.96 -24.51
CA LEU A 335 11.07 2.50 -23.22
C LEU A 335 9.86 3.00 -22.41
N LYS A 336 9.00 3.81 -23.04
CA LYS A 336 7.78 4.33 -22.41
C LYS A 336 6.84 3.21 -21.97
N LEU A 337 6.65 2.20 -22.80
CA LEU A 337 5.80 1.05 -22.47
C LEU A 337 6.41 0.19 -21.34
N GLY A 338 7.73 0.06 -21.30
CA GLY A 338 8.45 -0.61 -20.21
C GLY A 338 8.36 0.15 -18.89
N GLU A 339 8.30 1.48 -18.91
CA GLU A 339 8.01 2.31 -17.74
C GLU A 339 6.57 2.09 -17.24
N GLN A 340 5.57 2.22 -18.12
CA GLN A 340 4.16 2.04 -17.76
C GLN A 340 3.88 0.66 -17.17
N LYS A 341 4.51 -0.39 -17.72
CA LYS A 341 4.37 -1.74 -17.18
C LYS A 341 4.97 -1.88 -15.78
N ARG A 342 6.17 -1.33 -15.55
CA ARG A 342 6.81 -1.34 -14.23
C ARG A 342 5.95 -0.62 -13.19
N GLU A 343 5.33 0.50 -13.57
CA GLU A 343 4.37 1.22 -12.72
C GLU A 343 3.14 0.37 -12.42
N HIS A 344 2.55 -0.27 -13.43
CA HIS A 344 1.38 -1.15 -13.26
C HIS A 344 1.68 -2.34 -12.34
N ASP A 345 2.79 -3.05 -12.56
CA ASP A 345 3.21 -4.18 -11.74
C ASP A 345 3.43 -3.75 -10.28
N SER A 346 4.05 -2.58 -10.07
CA SER A 346 4.26 -1.99 -8.73
C SER A 346 2.93 -1.67 -8.04
N LEU A 347 1.96 -1.08 -8.75
CA LEU A 347 0.64 -0.77 -8.23
C LEU A 347 -0.17 -2.03 -7.86
N GLN A 348 -0.09 -3.09 -8.67
CA GLN A 348 -0.73 -4.37 -8.35
C GLN A 348 -0.15 -4.98 -7.08
N MET A 349 1.18 -5.00 -6.93
CA MET A 349 1.86 -5.52 -5.75
C MET A 349 1.51 -4.71 -4.49
N LEU A 350 1.49 -3.38 -4.62
CA LEU A 350 1.02 -2.48 -3.56
C LEU A 350 -0.41 -2.86 -3.14
N HIS A 351 -1.34 -2.92 -4.09
CA HIS A 351 -2.75 -3.22 -3.80
C HIS A 351 -2.95 -4.60 -3.15
N GLY A 352 -2.23 -5.63 -3.61
CA GLY A 352 -2.28 -6.97 -3.04
C GLY A 352 -1.81 -7.03 -1.58
N ASN A 353 -0.78 -6.24 -1.24
CA ASN A 353 -0.15 -6.26 0.08
C ASN A 353 -0.74 -5.23 1.07
N LEU A 354 -1.47 -4.22 0.60
CA LEU A 354 -2.10 -3.19 1.43
C LEU A 354 -3.06 -3.76 2.49
N LYS A 355 -3.76 -4.85 2.16
CA LYS A 355 -4.65 -5.52 3.12
C LYS A 355 -3.87 -6.09 4.31
N ILE A 356 -2.68 -6.62 4.07
CA ILE A 356 -1.81 -7.19 5.11
C ILE A 356 -1.24 -6.06 5.97
N ILE A 357 -0.72 -4.98 5.35
CA ILE A 357 -0.24 -3.79 6.08
C ILE A 357 -1.33 -3.21 6.98
N THR A 358 -2.56 -3.06 6.46
CA THR A 358 -3.69 -2.56 7.25
C THR A 358 -3.96 -3.46 8.47
N GLN A 359 -3.90 -4.79 8.30
CA GLN A 359 -4.10 -5.74 9.40
C GLN A 359 -2.98 -5.65 10.45
N ILE A 360 -1.71 -5.54 10.01
CA ILE A 360 -0.56 -5.32 10.89
C ILE A 360 -0.76 -4.02 11.68
N GLY A 361 -1.13 -2.93 10.99
CA GLY A 361 -1.38 -1.63 11.60
C GLY A 361 -2.49 -1.65 12.65
N GLN A 362 -3.60 -2.35 12.39
CA GLN A 362 -4.68 -2.55 13.37
C GLN A 362 -4.22 -3.34 14.60
N ASN A 363 -3.41 -4.39 14.40
CA ASN A 363 -2.86 -5.16 15.51
C ASN A 363 -1.88 -4.34 16.36
N ILE A 364 -1.05 -3.51 15.73
CA ILE A 364 -0.14 -2.59 16.43
C ILE A 364 -0.94 -1.56 17.25
N ALA A 365 -2.09 -1.10 16.76
CA ALA A 365 -2.90 -0.09 17.43
C ALA A 365 -3.66 -0.57 18.67
N THR A 366 -3.83 -1.88 18.85
CA THR A 366 -4.60 -2.46 19.98
C THR A 366 -3.73 -2.88 21.17
N VAL A 367 -2.41 -2.92 21.00
CA VAL A 367 -1.47 -3.40 22.03
C VAL A 367 -1.02 -2.26 22.94
N ASN A 368 -0.87 -2.53 24.23
CA ASN A 368 -0.46 -1.51 25.22
C ASN A 368 1.05 -1.16 25.16
N ASN A 369 1.88 -2.09 24.71
CA ASN A 369 3.32 -1.93 24.56
C ASN A 369 3.78 -2.58 23.25
N LEU A 370 4.35 -1.78 22.35
CA LEU A 370 4.79 -2.23 21.04
C LEU A 370 5.79 -3.41 21.10
N ASN A 371 6.61 -3.48 22.16
CA ASN A 371 7.57 -4.58 22.35
C ASN A 371 6.89 -5.94 22.52
N ASP A 372 5.64 -5.99 23.00
CA ASP A 372 4.91 -7.24 23.24
C ASP A 372 4.50 -7.92 21.91
N CYS A 373 4.35 -7.15 20.83
CA CYS A 373 3.95 -7.64 19.51
C CYS A 373 5.02 -7.45 18.42
N LEU A 374 6.20 -6.93 18.77
CA LEU A 374 7.24 -6.55 17.80
C LEU A 374 7.72 -7.73 16.96
N LEU A 375 7.90 -8.90 17.57
CA LEU A 375 8.34 -10.12 16.86
C LEU A 375 7.27 -10.64 15.90
N ASP A 376 5.99 -10.54 16.27
CA ASP A 376 4.87 -10.90 15.39
C ASP A 376 4.75 -9.92 14.21
N VAL A 377 4.95 -8.63 14.47
CA VAL A 377 5.01 -7.58 13.45
C VAL A 377 6.14 -7.85 12.47
N PHE A 378 7.35 -8.12 12.96
CA PHE A 378 8.51 -8.51 12.15
C PHE A 378 8.18 -9.71 11.26
N ASN A 379 7.63 -10.79 11.83
CA ASN A 379 7.28 -12.01 11.10
C ASN A 379 6.18 -11.79 10.05
N GLN A 380 5.23 -10.87 10.29
CA GLN A 380 4.18 -10.55 9.33
C GLN A 380 4.69 -9.65 8.20
N ILE A 381 5.53 -8.65 8.52
CA ILE A 381 6.17 -7.79 7.53
C ILE A 381 7.07 -8.62 6.63
N ASN A 382 7.84 -9.57 7.18
CA ASN A 382 8.74 -10.42 6.40
C ASN A 382 8.03 -11.27 5.32
N LYS A 383 6.70 -11.43 5.40
CA LYS A 383 5.89 -12.11 4.37
C LYS A 383 5.62 -11.23 3.13
N ILE A 384 5.72 -9.90 3.27
CA ILE A 384 5.37 -8.92 2.24
C ILE A 384 6.55 -8.02 1.83
N ILE A 385 7.44 -7.71 2.77
CA ILE A 385 8.69 -6.99 2.58
C ILE A 385 9.75 -7.88 3.20
N PRO A 386 10.60 -8.56 2.40
CA PRO A 386 11.65 -9.41 2.95
C PRO A 386 12.61 -8.57 3.80
N ILE A 387 12.78 -8.94 5.07
CA ILE A 387 13.60 -8.20 6.04
C ILE A 387 14.38 -9.16 6.93
N HIS A 388 15.58 -8.73 7.32
CA HIS A 388 16.36 -9.33 8.41
C HIS A 388 16.47 -8.37 9.59
N VAL A 389 16.33 -7.07 9.34
CA VAL A 389 16.32 -6.02 10.36
C VAL A 389 15.01 -5.25 10.27
N PHE A 390 14.40 -5.01 11.43
CA PHE A 390 13.26 -4.12 11.62
C PHE A 390 13.53 -3.26 12.84
N GLY A 391 13.48 -1.95 12.69
CA GLY A 391 13.60 -1.09 13.86
C GLY A 391 12.85 0.22 13.76
N ILE A 392 12.53 0.73 14.95
CA ILE A 392 11.86 2.01 15.15
C ILE A 392 12.73 2.83 16.10
N ALA A 393 13.21 3.96 15.59
CA ALA A 393 14.02 4.92 16.33
C ALA A 393 13.15 6.13 16.68
N LEU A 394 12.95 6.38 17.98
CA LEU A 394 12.11 7.49 18.46
C LEU A 394 12.97 8.75 18.65
N TYR A 395 12.56 9.82 17.99
CA TYR A 395 13.26 11.10 18.02
C TYR A 395 12.89 11.91 19.27
N ASN A 396 13.90 12.30 20.04
CA ASN A 396 13.77 13.25 21.12
C ASN A 396 14.32 14.62 20.68
N GLU A 397 13.39 15.56 20.49
CA GLU A 397 13.68 16.91 20.01
C GLU A 397 14.49 17.74 21.02
N ASP A 398 14.29 17.53 22.32
CA ASP A 398 14.95 18.34 23.37
C ASP A 398 16.47 18.09 23.43
N ASN A 399 16.87 16.84 23.20
CA ASN A 399 18.26 16.39 23.29
C ASN A 399 18.88 16.05 21.92
N GLN A 400 18.12 16.18 20.83
CA GLN A 400 18.52 15.78 19.47
C GLN A 400 19.11 14.36 19.40
N VAL A 401 18.41 13.39 19.99
CA VAL A 401 18.84 11.98 19.99
C VAL A 401 17.74 11.05 19.46
N LEU A 402 18.15 9.98 18.78
CA LEU A 402 17.31 8.86 18.40
C LEU A 402 17.42 7.75 19.42
N ASN A 403 16.28 7.30 19.94
CA ASN A 403 16.19 6.21 20.91
C ASN A 403 15.71 4.94 20.21
N TYR A 404 16.57 3.93 20.12
CA TYR A 404 16.29 2.65 19.47
C TYR A 404 15.68 1.69 20.48
N ASN A 405 14.41 1.92 20.81
CA ASN A 405 13.71 1.14 21.85
C ASN A 405 13.01 -0.12 21.30
N HIS A 406 12.88 -0.21 19.97
CA HIS A 406 12.17 -1.29 19.29
C HIS A 406 13.01 -1.74 18.09
N PHE A 407 13.91 -2.70 18.31
CA PHE A 407 14.87 -3.14 17.30
C PHE A 407 14.94 -4.66 17.26
N ILE A 408 14.76 -5.25 16.07
CA ILE A 408 14.90 -6.68 15.81
C ILE A 408 15.93 -6.87 14.72
N GLU A 409 16.89 -7.77 14.96
CA GLU A 409 17.82 -8.28 13.96
C GLU A 409 17.89 -9.80 14.06
N ASP A 410 17.79 -10.48 12.92
CA ASP A 410 17.81 -11.95 12.83
C ASP A 410 16.80 -12.64 13.79
N SER A 411 15.63 -12.00 13.99
CA SER A 411 14.54 -12.44 14.89
C SER A 411 14.83 -12.34 16.40
N GLU A 412 15.88 -11.64 16.80
CA GLU A 412 16.21 -11.35 18.19
C GLU A 412 15.98 -9.88 18.53
N LEU A 413 15.45 -9.60 19.73
CA LEU A 413 15.27 -8.23 20.22
C LEU A 413 16.63 -7.69 20.70
N ILE A 414 17.06 -6.59 20.10
CA ILE A 414 18.32 -5.94 20.49
C ILE A 414 18.09 -4.99 21.66
N THR A 415 19.09 -4.94 22.56
CA THR A 415 19.06 -4.09 23.75
C THR A 415 18.99 -2.61 23.36
N PRO A 416 18.15 -1.78 24.02
CA PRO A 416 18.00 -0.38 23.67
C PRO A 416 19.30 0.43 23.72
N PHE A 417 19.47 1.35 22.78
CA PHE A 417 20.60 2.28 22.67
C PHE A 417 20.16 3.62 22.06
N THR A 418 21.05 4.62 22.06
CA THR A 418 20.77 5.97 21.59
C THR A 418 21.84 6.49 20.64
N ILE A 419 21.44 7.21 19.59
CA ILE A 419 22.35 7.87 18.65
C ILE A 419 22.11 9.37 18.65
N SER A 420 23.20 10.15 18.57
CA SER A 420 23.11 11.61 18.42
C SER A 420 22.70 11.99 17.00
N CYS A 421 21.71 12.87 16.85
CA CYS A 421 21.34 13.44 15.55
C CYS A 421 22.23 14.64 15.15
N GLU A 422 23.15 15.06 16.02
CA GLU A 422 24.08 16.14 15.70
C GLU A 422 24.97 15.77 14.50
N ASN A 423 25.13 16.71 13.56
CA ASN A 423 25.90 16.55 12.33
C ASN A 423 25.41 15.45 11.36
N ILE A 424 24.16 15.00 11.50
CA ILE A 424 23.56 13.98 10.62
C ILE A 424 24.43 12.70 10.59
N SER A 425 24.64 12.13 11.77
CA SER A 425 25.55 10.98 11.97
C SER A 425 25.03 9.63 11.44
N SER A 426 23.74 9.54 11.08
CA SER A 426 23.07 8.31 10.64
C SER A 426 22.04 8.56 9.51
N LEU A 427 21.60 7.48 8.84
CA LEU A 427 20.63 7.55 7.74
C LEU A 427 19.24 7.98 8.23
N GLU A 428 18.90 7.58 9.44
CA GLU A 428 17.69 7.96 10.15
C GLU A 428 17.73 9.44 10.54
N ALA A 429 18.87 9.94 11.00
CA ALA A 429 19.06 11.36 11.25
C ALA A 429 18.88 12.18 9.96
N TYR A 430 19.42 11.71 8.83
CA TYR A 430 19.20 12.34 7.52
C TYR A 430 17.73 12.30 7.11
N CYS A 431 17.09 11.12 7.23
CA CYS A 431 15.69 10.90 6.88
C CYS A 431 14.76 11.84 7.66
N ILE A 432 14.96 11.97 8.98
CA ILE A 432 14.21 12.88 9.85
C ILE A 432 14.47 14.34 9.50
N HIS A 433 15.72 14.72 9.26
CA HIS A 433 16.04 16.11 8.91
C HIS A 433 15.43 16.54 7.57
N HIS A 434 15.43 15.64 6.57
CA HIS A 434 14.97 15.93 5.22
C HIS A 434 13.51 15.52 4.94
N GLN A 435 12.84 14.86 5.89
CA GLN A 435 11.45 14.39 5.74
C GLN A 435 11.24 13.54 4.49
N LYS A 436 12.19 12.65 4.19
CA LYS A 436 12.21 11.89 2.93
C LYS A 436 12.56 10.43 3.17
N THR A 437 11.72 9.55 2.65
CA THR A 437 12.02 8.11 2.58
C THR A 437 13.24 7.85 1.70
N LEU A 438 14.18 7.07 2.22
CA LEU A 438 15.41 6.67 1.57
C LEU A 438 15.30 5.21 1.13
N LEU A 439 15.73 4.93 -0.10
CA LEU A 439 15.87 3.59 -0.65
C LEU A 439 17.35 3.38 -1.01
N LEU A 440 17.98 2.45 -0.30
CA LEU A 440 19.38 2.07 -0.50
C LEU A 440 19.39 0.71 -1.20
N ASN A 441 19.99 0.67 -2.40
CA ASN A 441 20.04 -0.54 -3.21
C ASN A 441 21.20 -1.45 -2.84
N THR A 442 22.28 -0.88 -2.33
CA THR A 442 23.52 -1.61 -2.00
C THR A 442 23.97 -1.37 -0.57
N SER A 443 23.51 -0.28 0.06
CA SER A 443 23.99 0.21 1.34
C SER A 443 25.53 0.35 1.40
N SER A 444 26.18 0.49 0.24
CA SER A 444 27.63 0.62 0.13
C SER A 444 28.09 1.98 0.65
N GLU A 445 29.36 2.10 1.09
CA GLU A 445 29.95 3.40 1.47
C GLU A 445 29.71 4.49 0.43
N LYS A 446 29.82 4.13 -0.85
CA LYS A 446 29.61 5.06 -1.96
C LYS A 446 28.18 5.56 -2.02
N GLU A 447 27.19 4.71 -1.75
CA GLU A 447 25.78 5.10 -1.74
C GLU A 447 25.43 5.89 -0.48
N VAL A 448 25.89 5.43 0.70
CA VAL A 448 25.65 6.09 1.99
C VAL A 448 26.30 7.47 2.07
N SER A 449 27.51 7.63 1.52
CA SER A 449 28.23 8.92 1.49
C SER A 449 27.54 10.00 0.64
N THR A 450 26.54 9.63 -0.17
CA THR A 450 25.69 10.63 -0.85
C THR A 450 24.72 11.33 0.09
N TYR A 451 24.44 10.74 1.25
CA TYR A 451 23.51 11.27 2.27
C TYR A 451 24.26 11.81 3.50
N ILE A 452 25.34 11.14 3.93
CA ILE A 452 26.02 11.43 5.20
C ILE A 452 27.52 11.59 4.97
N ASN A 453 28.14 12.54 5.68
CA ASN A 453 29.60 12.61 5.74
C ASN A 453 30.15 11.48 6.62
N LEU A 454 30.92 10.57 6.02
CA LEU A 454 31.49 9.39 6.68
C LEU A 454 32.35 9.73 7.92
N ASN A 455 32.87 10.95 8.03
CA ASN A 455 33.65 11.40 9.19
C ASN A 455 32.79 11.67 10.45
N HIS A 456 31.48 11.86 10.27
CA HIS A 456 30.51 12.05 11.34
C HIS A 456 29.70 10.79 11.62
N LEU A 457 30.02 9.68 10.94
CA LEU A 457 29.25 8.46 11.00
C LEU A 457 29.48 7.74 12.33
N ASP A 458 28.41 7.46 13.05
CA ASP A 458 28.48 6.63 14.25
C ASP A 458 28.69 5.17 13.85
N ARG A 459 29.92 4.66 14.05
CA ARG A 459 30.30 3.30 13.65
C ARG A 459 29.51 2.21 14.37
N GLN A 460 28.80 2.53 15.46
CA GLN A 460 27.88 1.57 16.10
C GLN A 460 26.73 1.15 15.17
N MET A 461 26.39 1.98 14.17
CA MET A 461 25.41 1.67 13.13
C MET A 461 25.98 1.49 11.73
N TYR A 462 27.30 1.57 11.57
CA TYR A 462 27.93 1.10 10.36
C TYR A 462 27.91 -0.44 10.34
N PHE A 463 26.75 -1.00 10.01
CA PHE A 463 26.60 -2.41 9.64
C PHE A 463 27.19 -2.62 8.25
N GLY A 464 28.51 -2.54 8.16
CA GLY A 464 29.22 -2.37 6.90
C GLY A 464 30.69 -2.76 6.93
N ASP A 465 31.15 -3.62 7.84
CA ASP A 465 32.33 -4.43 7.54
C ASP A 465 31.93 -5.52 6.51
N GLY A 466 31.67 -5.09 5.28
CA GLY A 466 31.82 -5.91 4.07
C GLY A 466 30.72 -6.86 3.63
N GLU A 467 29.83 -7.42 4.46
CA GLU A 467 28.97 -8.54 3.98
C GLU A 467 27.55 -8.68 4.59
N ARG A 468 27.10 -7.85 5.54
CA ARG A 468 25.87 -8.16 6.31
C ARG A 468 24.56 -7.60 5.76
N ASN A 469 24.42 -6.30 5.48
CA ASN A 469 23.18 -5.70 4.96
C ASN A 469 23.45 -4.97 3.64
N GLN A 470 22.70 -5.30 2.60
CA GLN A 470 22.96 -4.84 1.23
C GLN A 470 21.79 -4.06 0.63
N SER A 471 20.64 -3.97 1.29
CA SER A 471 19.55 -3.08 0.88
C SER A 471 18.78 -2.59 2.09
N ALA A 472 18.33 -1.33 2.06
CA ALA A 472 17.59 -0.74 3.17
C ALA A 472 16.52 0.24 2.70
N ILE A 473 15.44 0.34 3.48
CA ILE A 473 14.41 1.38 3.41
C ILE A 473 14.42 2.11 4.74
N VAL A 474 14.55 3.44 4.71
CA VAL A 474 14.47 4.29 5.91
C VAL A 474 13.39 5.33 5.68
N THR A 475 12.33 5.34 6.48
CA THR A 475 11.15 6.19 6.28
C THR A 475 10.80 6.96 7.57
N PRO A 476 10.40 8.24 7.47
CA PRO A 476 10.07 9.02 8.66
C PRO A 476 8.73 8.58 9.25
N ILE A 477 8.65 8.57 10.58
CA ILE A 477 7.42 8.33 11.33
C ILE A 477 6.84 9.70 11.71
N ASN A 478 5.80 10.11 11.00
CA ASN A 478 5.18 11.42 11.14
C ASN A 478 3.73 11.32 11.62
N LEU A 479 3.32 12.26 12.46
CA LEU A 479 1.93 12.45 12.86
C LEU A 479 1.63 13.95 12.99
N ASN A 480 0.58 14.44 12.31
CA ASN A 480 0.14 15.84 12.37
C ASN A 480 1.27 16.87 12.12
N ASN A 481 2.10 16.64 11.10
CA ASN A 481 3.28 17.44 10.76
C ASN A 481 4.40 17.48 11.82
N LYS A 482 4.36 16.59 12.83
CA LYS A 482 5.45 16.38 13.77
C LYS A 482 6.13 15.04 13.50
N THR A 483 7.47 15.05 13.51
CA THR A 483 8.25 13.82 13.40
C THR A 483 8.43 13.19 14.76
N ILE A 484 7.98 11.94 14.85
CA ILE A 484 8.08 11.09 16.05
C ILE A 484 9.38 10.29 16.00
N GLY A 485 9.87 9.95 14.81
CA GLY A 485 11.01 9.07 14.67
C GLY A 485 11.26 8.61 13.24
N ALA A 486 11.95 7.49 13.09
CA ALA A 486 12.18 6.81 11.82
C ALA A 486 11.92 5.31 11.96
N LEU A 487 11.37 4.73 10.89
CA LEU A 487 11.25 3.29 10.68
C LEU A 487 12.33 2.88 9.68
N PHE A 488 13.04 1.79 9.95
CA PHE A 488 14.03 1.25 9.03
C PHE A 488 13.90 -0.26 8.88
N LEU A 489 14.07 -0.70 7.65
CA LEU A 489 13.91 -2.08 7.19
C LEU A 489 15.15 -2.43 6.38
N GLU A 490 15.84 -3.53 6.71
CA GLU A 490 17.04 -3.94 5.99
C GLU A 490 17.05 -5.42 5.62
N HIS A 491 17.80 -5.74 4.57
CA HIS A 491 18.04 -7.09 4.12
C HIS A 491 19.47 -7.30 3.64
N LYS A 492 19.93 -8.55 3.71
CA LYS A 492 21.27 -9.00 3.33
C LYS A 492 21.52 -9.06 1.81
N THR A 493 20.55 -8.66 0.97
CA THR A 493 20.59 -8.85 -0.48
C THR A 493 20.45 -7.51 -1.21
N ALA A 494 21.40 -7.17 -2.06
CA ALA A 494 21.34 -5.93 -2.85
C ALA A 494 20.17 -5.92 -3.84
N TYR A 495 19.67 -4.72 -4.16
CA TYR A 495 18.62 -4.42 -5.15
C TYR A 495 17.29 -5.15 -4.91
N LEU A 496 17.04 -5.57 -3.67
CA LEU A 496 15.84 -6.33 -3.33
C LEU A 496 14.58 -5.48 -3.34
N TYR A 497 14.70 -4.24 -2.85
CA TYR A 497 13.57 -3.34 -2.66
C TYR A 497 13.21 -2.56 -3.92
N GLN A 498 11.94 -2.18 -3.98
CA GLN A 498 11.31 -1.48 -5.11
C GLN A 498 10.47 -0.33 -4.55
N SER A 499 10.00 0.58 -5.42
CA SER A 499 9.20 1.74 -4.99
C SER A 499 7.99 1.34 -4.14
N TYR A 500 7.24 0.31 -4.53
CA TYR A 500 6.06 -0.12 -3.76
C TYR A 500 6.39 -0.60 -2.34
N HIS A 501 7.61 -1.11 -2.10
CA HIS A 501 8.03 -1.47 -0.75
C HIS A 501 8.22 -0.23 0.13
N CYS A 502 8.65 0.90 -0.45
CA CYS A 502 8.74 2.18 0.25
C CYS A 502 7.34 2.68 0.61
N ASP A 503 6.39 2.61 -0.33
CA ASP A 503 4.99 3.01 -0.10
C ASP A 503 4.35 2.17 1.04
N LEU A 504 4.61 0.86 1.09
CA LEU A 504 4.16 -0.01 2.17
C LEU A 504 4.82 0.36 3.52
N ALA A 505 6.11 0.69 3.52
CA ALA A 505 6.83 1.12 4.72
C ALA A 505 6.30 2.46 5.25
N GLU A 506 5.99 3.42 4.39
CA GLU A 506 5.39 4.72 4.75
C GLU A 506 3.99 4.54 5.39
N GLN A 507 3.17 3.64 4.85
CA GLN A 507 1.88 3.32 5.47
C GLN A 507 2.04 2.65 6.82
N LEU A 508 2.99 1.72 6.94
CA LEU A 508 3.29 1.08 8.22
C LEU A 508 3.78 2.11 9.26
N ALA A 509 4.67 3.03 8.86
CA ALA A 509 5.14 4.12 9.70
C ALA A 509 3.98 4.99 10.20
N SER A 510 2.98 5.24 9.36
CA SER A 510 1.77 5.98 9.74
C SER A 510 0.95 5.25 10.83
N PHE A 511 0.79 3.93 10.73
CA PHE A 511 0.12 3.13 11.77
C PHE A 511 0.93 3.10 13.08
N ILE A 512 2.25 2.95 12.99
CA ILE A 512 3.16 3.00 14.14
C ILE A 512 3.05 4.37 14.83
N ALA A 513 3.02 5.46 14.07
CA ALA A 513 2.87 6.81 14.58
C ALA A 513 1.61 6.97 15.44
N VAL A 514 0.47 6.49 14.95
CA VAL A 514 -0.82 6.53 15.67
C VAL A 514 -0.77 5.69 16.95
N SER A 515 -0.20 4.49 16.90
CA SER A 515 -0.10 3.60 18.07
C SER A 515 0.79 4.20 19.18
N LEU A 516 1.96 4.72 18.81
CA LEU A 516 2.87 5.37 19.76
C LEU A 516 2.22 6.57 20.46
N GLU A 517 1.47 7.39 19.71
CA GLU A 517 0.75 8.53 20.30
C GLU A 517 -0.39 8.08 21.21
N ASN A 518 -1.16 7.05 20.84
CA ASN A 518 -2.21 6.47 21.69
C ASN A 518 -1.63 5.92 23.00
N GLN A 519 -0.47 5.24 22.94
CA GLN A 519 0.22 4.75 24.13
C GLN A 519 0.65 5.91 25.04
N ARG A 520 1.23 6.97 24.47
CA ARG A 520 1.62 8.18 25.20
C ARG A 520 0.43 8.85 25.88
N GLN A 521 -0.68 9.04 25.18
CA GLN A 521 -1.91 9.64 25.72
C GLN A 521 -2.49 8.79 26.85
N THR A 522 -2.52 7.47 26.69
CA THR A 522 -3.00 6.54 27.72
C THR A 522 -2.18 6.65 29.01
N GLN A 523 -0.84 6.77 28.89
CA GLN A 523 0.03 6.95 30.05
C GLN A 523 -0.22 8.29 30.77
N ILE A 524 -0.41 9.37 30.02
CA ILE A 524 -0.74 10.70 30.59
C ILE A 524 -2.07 10.65 31.33
N LEU A 525 -3.11 10.07 30.70
CA LEU A 525 -4.43 9.92 31.31
C LEU A 525 -4.37 9.13 32.62
N ARG A 526 -3.61 8.02 32.67
CA ARG A 526 -3.42 7.23 33.90
C ARG A 526 -2.76 8.03 35.01
N LYS A 527 -1.73 8.84 34.71
CA LYS A 527 -1.10 9.72 35.71
C LYS A 527 -2.08 10.76 36.25
N GLN A 528 -2.84 11.40 35.38
CA GLN A 528 -3.86 12.39 35.78
C GLN A 528 -4.96 11.78 36.64
N GLN A 529 -5.44 10.57 36.29
CA GLN A 529 -6.42 9.85 37.11
C GLN A 529 -5.89 9.58 38.53
N HIS A 530 -4.65 9.11 38.64
CA HIS A 530 -4.03 8.85 39.93
C HIS A 530 -3.87 10.12 40.79
N GLU A 531 -3.47 11.24 40.18
CA GLU A 531 -3.39 12.54 40.88
C GLU A 531 -4.77 13.02 41.36
N LEU A 532 -5.80 12.89 40.51
CA LEU A 532 -7.18 13.23 40.87
C LEU A 532 -7.69 12.38 42.04
N GLU A 533 -7.39 11.08 42.07
CA GLU A 533 -7.74 10.20 43.19
C GLU A 533 -7.10 10.66 44.51
N ILE A 534 -5.81 11.01 44.49
CA ILE A 534 -5.10 11.52 45.67
C ILE A 534 -5.73 12.82 46.18
N ILE A 535 -6.04 13.76 45.28
CA ILE A 535 -6.64 15.05 45.63
C ILE A 535 -8.05 14.85 46.19
N ASN A 536 -8.87 14.01 45.56
CA ASN A 536 -10.22 13.72 46.05
C ASN A 536 -10.20 13.09 47.44
N ASN A 537 -9.31 12.12 47.69
CA ASN A 537 -9.17 11.52 49.02
C ASN A 537 -8.76 12.57 50.08
N LYS A 538 -7.88 13.51 49.72
CA LYS A 538 -7.47 14.60 50.61
C LYS A 538 -8.60 15.58 50.90
N LEU A 539 -9.37 15.97 49.88
CA LEU A 539 -10.55 16.82 50.04
C LEU A 539 -11.61 16.17 50.93
N ASP A 540 -11.88 14.88 50.75
CA ASP A 540 -12.83 14.14 51.58
C ASP A 540 -12.40 14.14 53.05
N SER A 541 -11.12 13.91 53.34
CA SER A 541 -10.59 13.99 54.72
C SER A 541 -10.75 15.37 55.36
N LEU A 542 -10.46 16.45 54.61
CA LEU A 542 -10.58 17.83 55.08
C LEU A 542 -12.04 18.25 55.29
N SER A 543 -12.98 17.69 54.53
CA SER A 543 -14.40 18.01 54.67
C SER A 543 -15.04 17.34 55.88
N ARG A 544 -14.54 16.19 56.33
CA ARG A 544 -15.17 15.38 57.40
C ARG A 544 -14.60 15.64 58.79
N GLN A 545 -13.38 16.17 58.88
CA GLN A 545 -12.67 16.32 60.15
C GLN A 545 -12.50 17.79 60.56
N ASP A 546 -12.42 18.03 61.86
CA ASP A 546 -12.03 19.32 62.43
C ASP A 546 -10.50 19.50 62.33
N PRO A 547 -10.00 20.61 61.77
CA PRO A 547 -8.58 20.77 61.47
C PRO A 547 -7.66 20.79 62.70
N LEU A 548 -8.16 21.24 63.86
CA LEU A 548 -7.37 21.31 65.09
C LEU A 548 -7.28 19.95 65.80
N THR A 549 -8.41 19.27 65.95
CA THR A 549 -8.53 18.05 66.76
C THR A 549 -8.41 16.77 65.94
N GLN A 550 -8.56 16.86 64.61
CA GLN A 550 -8.62 15.73 63.67
C GLN A 550 -9.75 14.73 63.98
N LEU A 551 -10.72 15.13 64.79
CA LEU A 551 -11.95 14.37 65.07
C LEU A 551 -12.99 14.66 63.99
N LEU A 552 -14.05 13.87 63.93
CA LEU A 552 -15.16 14.18 63.02
C LEU A 552 -15.76 15.55 63.37
N ASN A 553 -16.10 16.35 62.38
CA ASN A 553 -16.70 17.65 62.61
C ASN A 553 -18.23 17.54 62.79
N ARG A 554 -18.85 18.63 63.23
CA ARG A 554 -20.31 18.71 63.40
C ARG A 554 -21.10 18.40 62.12
N TYR A 555 -20.56 18.72 60.95
CA TYR A 555 -21.21 18.41 59.68
C TYR A 555 -21.29 16.89 59.42
N GLU A 556 -20.25 16.14 59.80
CA GLU A 556 -20.26 14.68 59.68
C GLU A 556 -21.19 14.03 60.71
N LEU A 557 -21.33 14.63 61.90
CA LEU A 557 -22.32 14.20 62.90
C LEU A 557 -23.74 14.20 62.34
N GLU A 558 -24.15 15.28 61.67
CA GLU A 558 -25.49 15.41 61.05
C GLU A 558 -25.73 14.36 59.95
N LYS A 559 -24.66 13.82 59.34
CA LYS A 559 -24.76 12.78 58.31
C LYS A 559 -24.76 11.36 58.85
N VAL A 560 -23.94 11.08 59.87
CA VAL A 560 -23.69 9.72 60.36
C VAL A 560 -24.76 9.28 61.35
N VAL A 561 -25.12 10.13 62.31
CA VAL A 561 -25.99 9.74 63.43
C VAL A 561 -27.41 9.32 63.00
N PRO A 562 -28.08 9.99 62.03
CA PRO A 562 -29.39 9.52 61.56
C PRO A 562 -29.36 8.10 60.99
N LYS A 563 -28.25 7.71 60.32
CA LYS A 563 -28.07 6.35 59.80
C LYS A 563 -27.88 5.35 60.93
N LEU A 564 -27.11 5.72 61.96
CA LEU A 564 -26.90 4.88 63.13
C LEU A 564 -28.21 4.65 63.89
N LEU A 565 -29.02 5.71 64.10
CA LEU A 565 -30.33 5.61 64.75
C LEU A 565 -31.27 4.67 63.97
N HIS A 566 -31.34 4.83 62.64
CA HIS A 566 -32.11 3.91 61.78
C HIS A 566 -31.62 2.46 61.88
N ASN A 567 -30.30 2.24 61.84
CA ASN A 567 -29.72 0.91 61.99
C ASN A 567 -29.99 0.31 63.38
N ALA A 568 -29.97 1.12 64.45
CA ALA A 568 -30.27 0.69 65.81
C ALA A 568 -31.72 0.22 65.93
N GLN A 569 -32.68 0.95 65.34
CA GLN A 569 -34.08 0.54 65.28
C GLN A 569 -34.25 -0.84 64.63
N HIS A 570 -33.56 -1.11 63.52
CA HIS A 570 -33.65 -2.39 62.84
C HIS A 570 -32.94 -3.54 63.56
N SER A 571 -31.77 -3.28 64.13
CA SER A 571 -30.92 -4.29 64.78
C SER A 571 -31.23 -4.49 66.28
N GLN A 572 -32.12 -3.66 66.84
CA GLN A 572 -32.46 -3.62 68.27
C GLN A 572 -31.21 -3.46 69.17
N GLN A 573 -30.24 -2.68 68.70
CA GLN A 573 -29.00 -2.37 69.41
C GLN A 573 -29.09 -1.00 70.09
N PRO A 574 -28.53 -0.82 71.30
CA PRO A 574 -28.53 0.47 71.98
C PRO A 574 -27.60 1.48 71.29
N ILE A 575 -27.88 2.77 71.49
CA ILE A 575 -26.96 3.86 71.18
C ILE A 575 -26.68 4.63 72.46
N THR A 576 -25.40 4.72 72.83
CA THR A 576 -24.95 5.59 73.93
C THR A 576 -24.32 6.86 73.36
N CYS A 577 -24.83 8.00 73.79
CA CYS A 577 -24.28 9.32 73.50
C CYS A 577 -23.57 9.87 74.74
N LEU A 578 -22.36 10.40 74.54
CA LEU A 578 -21.62 11.12 75.57
C LEU A 578 -21.41 12.55 75.12
N MET A 579 -21.78 13.51 75.97
CA MET A 579 -21.39 14.90 75.86
C MET A 579 -20.26 15.18 76.86
N ILE A 580 -19.13 15.66 76.36
CA ILE A 580 -17.91 15.86 77.13
C ILE A 580 -17.51 17.34 77.02
N ASP A 581 -17.23 17.97 78.16
CA ASP A 581 -16.82 19.37 78.22
C ASP A 581 -15.63 19.55 79.17
N ILE A 582 -14.70 20.42 78.78
CA ILE A 582 -13.50 20.72 79.56
C ILE A 582 -13.84 21.72 80.66
N ASP A 583 -13.62 21.34 81.91
CA ASP A 583 -13.97 22.17 83.05
C ASP A 583 -13.18 23.49 83.09
N PHE A 584 -13.91 24.61 83.15
CA PHE A 584 -13.35 25.96 83.20
C PHE A 584 -12.39 26.30 82.05
N TYR A 585 -12.58 25.73 80.85
CA TYR A 585 -11.69 25.93 79.72
C TYR A 585 -11.54 27.39 79.27
N LYS A 586 -12.63 28.17 79.31
CA LYS A 586 -12.54 29.63 79.07
C LYS A 586 -11.54 30.30 80.02
N GLY A 587 -11.55 29.93 81.30
CA GLY A 587 -10.59 30.44 82.29
C GLY A 587 -9.17 29.98 82.01
N TYR A 588 -8.99 28.77 81.47
CA TYR A 588 -7.68 28.28 81.01
C TYR A 588 -7.15 29.13 79.86
N ASN A 589 -7.98 29.39 78.85
CA ASN A 589 -7.61 30.22 77.70
C ASN A 589 -7.33 31.67 78.10
N ASP A 590 -8.11 32.24 79.02
CA ASP A 590 -7.91 33.60 79.51
C ASP A 590 -6.59 33.72 80.30
N TYR A 591 -6.14 32.65 80.95
CA TYR A 591 -4.91 32.64 81.75
C TYR A 591 -3.64 32.29 80.95
N TYR A 592 -3.68 31.24 80.12
CA TYR A 592 -2.51 30.72 79.38
C TYR A 592 -2.48 31.14 77.90
N GLY A 593 -3.56 31.74 77.39
CA GLY A 593 -3.73 32.10 76.00
C GLY A 593 -4.29 30.97 75.14
N HIS A 594 -4.98 31.34 74.05
CA HIS A 594 -5.65 30.42 73.14
C HIS A 594 -4.74 29.33 72.55
N HIS A 595 -3.46 29.64 72.30
CA HIS A 595 -2.52 28.67 71.74
C HIS A 595 -2.27 27.47 72.68
N GLU A 596 -2.18 27.71 74.00
CA GLU A 596 -2.06 26.62 74.98
C GLU A 596 -3.38 25.86 75.12
N GLY A 597 -4.51 26.54 74.97
CA GLY A 597 -5.82 25.90 74.86
C GLY A 597 -5.94 24.94 73.68
N ASP A 598 -5.45 25.34 72.51
CA ASP A 598 -5.46 24.53 71.29
C ASP A 598 -4.63 23.24 71.48
N LYS A 599 -3.50 23.32 72.20
CA LYS A 599 -2.70 22.14 72.55
C LYS A 599 -3.47 21.18 73.46
N VAL A 600 -4.22 21.71 74.43
CA VAL A 600 -5.09 20.89 75.29
C VAL A 600 -6.14 20.17 74.44
N LEU A 601 -6.81 20.86 73.52
CA LEU A 601 -7.81 20.24 72.63
C LEU A 601 -7.21 19.12 71.77
N ALA A 602 -6.00 19.31 71.23
CA ALA A 602 -5.30 18.31 70.44
C ALA A 602 -4.83 17.09 71.28
N GLN A 603 -4.42 17.31 72.53
CA GLN A 603 -4.05 16.22 73.44
C GLN A 603 -5.26 15.40 73.88
N LEU A 604 -6.37 16.07 74.19
CA LEU A 604 -7.62 15.41 74.55
C LEU A 604 -8.20 14.61 73.37
N SER A 605 -8.13 15.16 72.15
CA SER A 605 -8.59 14.43 70.97
C SER A 605 -7.76 13.17 70.70
N ALA A 606 -6.44 13.20 70.96
CA ALA A 606 -5.60 12.02 70.89
C ALA A 606 -6.00 10.95 71.93
N ILE A 607 -6.32 11.36 73.16
CA ILE A 607 -6.86 10.46 74.20
C ILE A 607 -8.17 9.84 73.74
N PHE A 608 -9.11 10.63 73.23
CA PHE A 608 -10.40 10.09 72.77
C PHE A 608 -10.21 9.06 71.65
N LYS A 609 -9.31 9.31 70.68
CA LYS A 609 -9.00 8.32 69.63
C LYS A 609 -8.36 7.04 70.16
N GLN A 610 -7.64 7.10 71.27
CA GLN A 610 -6.99 5.93 71.89
C GLN A 610 -7.94 5.12 72.76
N GLU A 611 -8.95 5.74 73.36
CA GLU A 611 -9.89 5.06 74.26
C GLU A 611 -11.18 4.60 73.56
N PHE A 612 -11.58 5.30 72.49
CA PHE A 612 -12.73 4.97 71.66
C PHE A 612 -12.27 4.35 70.33
N THR A 613 -11.88 3.07 70.38
CA THR A 613 -11.16 2.38 69.27
C THR A 613 -12.03 1.46 68.41
N PHE A 614 -13.27 1.17 68.79
CA PHE A 614 -14.10 0.28 67.98
C PHE A 614 -14.54 0.98 66.68
N SER A 615 -14.79 0.20 65.62
CA SER A 615 -15.31 0.71 64.34
C SER A 615 -16.64 1.46 64.46
N ASP A 616 -17.37 1.19 65.54
CA ASP A 616 -18.67 1.76 65.87
C ASP A 616 -18.61 2.83 66.96
N ASP A 617 -17.39 3.28 67.30
CA ASP A 617 -17.15 4.44 68.14
C ASP A 617 -16.90 5.68 67.27
N TYR A 618 -17.79 6.67 67.36
CA TYR A 618 -17.69 7.89 66.58
C TYR A 618 -17.42 9.07 67.51
N VAL A 619 -16.27 9.72 67.35
CA VAL A 619 -15.86 10.86 68.17
C VAL A 619 -15.88 12.14 67.33
N PHE A 620 -16.66 13.11 67.79
CA PHE A 620 -16.88 14.39 67.13
C PHE A 620 -16.37 15.54 67.98
N ARG A 621 -15.85 16.58 67.34
CA ARG A 621 -15.77 17.92 67.96
C ARG A 621 -17.09 18.63 67.71
N PHE A 622 -17.84 18.86 68.78
CA PHE A 622 -19.20 19.41 68.72
C PHE A 622 -19.22 20.94 68.77
N GLY A 623 -18.36 21.51 69.63
CA GLY A 623 -18.23 22.95 69.87
C GLY A 623 -16.77 23.40 70.02
N GLY A 624 -16.56 24.54 70.68
CA GLY A 624 -15.22 25.09 70.93
C GLY A 624 -14.38 24.14 71.78
N ASP A 625 -14.93 23.73 72.92
CA ASP A 625 -14.38 22.88 73.98
C ASP A 625 -15.26 21.68 74.33
N GLU A 626 -16.30 21.46 73.51
CA GLU A 626 -17.27 20.38 73.65
C GLU A 626 -16.99 19.26 72.64
N PHE A 627 -16.97 18.03 73.13
CA PHE A 627 -16.80 16.81 72.35
C PHE A 627 -17.99 15.91 72.52
N LEU A 628 -18.34 15.20 71.45
CA LEU A 628 -19.46 14.30 71.45
C LEU A 628 -19.02 12.92 70.98
N VAL A 629 -19.41 11.88 71.72
CA VAL A 629 -19.10 10.49 71.36
C VAL A 629 -20.40 9.72 71.18
N ILE A 630 -20.54 9.05 70.03
CA ILE A 630 -21.63 8.11 69.76
C ILE A 630 -21.06 6.70 69.74
N LEU A 631 -21.60 5.83 70.59
CA LEU A 631 -21.24 4.43 70.68
C LEU A 631 -22.43 3.59 70.22
N TYR A 632 -22.32 2.97 69.04
CA TYR A 632 -23.37 2.11 68.50
C TYR A 632 -23.21 0.66 69.01
N GLY A 633 -24.31 0.06 69.47
CA GLY A 633 -24.34 -1.30 70.02
C GLY A 633 -23.72 -1.45 71.41
N GLN A 634 -23.47 -0.34 72.11
CA GLN A 634 -22.75 -0.34 73.38
C GLN A 634 -23.59 0.34 74.46
N PRO A 635 -24.13 -0.41 75.43
CA PRO A 635 -24.87 0.15 76.56
C PRO A 635 -23.93 0.78 77.60
N LEU A 636 -24.51 1.38 78.65
CA LEU A 636 -23.76 2.12 79.68
C LEU A 636 -22.69 1.28 80.38
N GLU A 637 -22.90 -0.04 80.54
CA GLU A 637 -21.93 -0.94 81.19
C GLU A 637 -20.63 -1.06 80.41
N ILE A 638 -20.69 -1.00 79.08
CA ILE A 638 -19.51 -1.02 78.19
C ILE A 638 -18.89 0.38 78.10
N CYS A 639 -19.72 1.41 78.16
CA CYS A 639 -19.30 2.80 78.11
C CYS A 639 -18.53 3.24 79.36
N HIS A 640 -18.98 2.84 80.55
CA HIS A 640 -18.46 3.33 81.83
C HIS A 640 -16.93 3.09 82.00
N PRO A 641 -16.38 1.89 81.71
CA PRO A 641 -14.94 1.67 81.75
C PRO A 641 -14.15 2.55 80.77
N LYS A 642 -14.69 2.87 79.57
CA LYS A 642 -14.02 3.76 78.62
C LYS A 642 -13.95 5.19 79.15
N VAL A 643 -15.05 5.67 79.72
CA VAL A 643 -15.11 7.01 80.34
C VAL A 643 -14.11 7.13 81.49
N GLN A 644 -14.01 6.11 82.35
CA GLN A 644 -13.02 6.08 83.43
C GLN A 644 -11.58 6.13 82.91
N LYS A 645 -11.27 5.38 81.84
CA LYS A 645 -9.95 5.44 81.21
C LYS A 645 -9.65 6.81 80.62
N VAL A 646 -10.62 7.44 79.97
CA VAL A 646 -10.50 8.82 79.47
C VAL A 646 -10.20 9.78 80.61
N GLN A 647 -10.99 9.78 81.69
CA GLN A 647 -10.76 10.65 82.85
C GLN A 647 -9.37 10.41 83.46
N HIS A 648 -8.97 9.16 83.63
CA HIS A 648 -7.65 8.80 84.15
C HIS A 648 -6.51 9.25 83.22
N ALA A 649 -6.63 9.05 81.91
CA ALA A 649 -5.64 9.48 80.93
C ALA A 649 -5.48 11.01 80.93
N VAL A 650 -6.57 11.76 81.08
CA VAL A 650 -6.54 13.21 81.22
C VAL A 650 -5.84 13.64 82.51
N GLU A 651 -6.16 13.00 83.65
CA GLU A 651 -5.46 13.26 84.91
C GLU A 651 -3.96 12.99 84.81
N GLN A 652 -3.55 11.92 84.11
CA GLN A 652 -2.14 11.58 83.91
C GLN A 652 -1.37 12.61 83.07
N LEU A 653 -2.03 13.37 82.18
CA LEU A 653 -1.38 14.48 81.48
C LEU A 653 -0.90 15.58 82.45
N SER A 654 -1.48 15.67 83.65
CA SER A 654 -1.09 16.59 84.72
C SER A 654 -0.97 18.05 84.26
N ILE A 655 -1.82 18.48 83.33
CA ILE A 655 -1.78 19.84 82.75
C ILE A 655 -2.28 20.85 83.78
N PRO A 656 -1.46 21.81 84.25
CA PRO A 656 -1.83 22.72 85.32
C PRO A 656 -2.96 23.70 84.93
N HIS A 657 -4.03 23.79 85.72
CA HIS A 657 -5.16 24.70 85.47
C HIS A 657 -5.36 25.67 86.64
N HIS A 658 -4.56 26.74 86.69
CA HIS A 658 -4.58 27.71 87.80
C HIS A 658 -5.86 28.55 87.91
N ALA A 659 -6.62 28.68 86.81
CA ALA A 659 -7.88 29.41 86.79
C ALA A 659 -9.10 28.54 87.12
N SER A 660 -8.92 27.23 87.30
CA SER A 660 -9.98 26.31 87.66
C SER A 660 -10.39 26.46 89.13
N LYS A 661 -11.69 26.30 89.38
CA LYS A 661 -12.24 26.28 90.75
C LYS A 661 -12.52 24.87 91.26
N CYS A 662 -12.33 23.83 90.43
CA CYS A 662 -12.61 22.43 90.81
C CYS A 662 -11.36 21.59 91.06
N ALA A 663 -10.26 21.82 90.34
CA ALA A 663 -9.02 21.05 90.45
C ALA A 663 -7.79 21.89 90.06
N SER A 664 -6.59 21.49 90.46
CA SER A 664 -5.34 22.16 90.06
C SER A 664 -4.85 21.79 88.66
N ILE A 665 -5.54 20.88 87.98
CA ILE A 665 -5.24 20.37 86.64
C ILE A 665 -6.48 20.43 85.74
N ILE A 666 -6.30 20.26 84.42
CA ILE A 666 -7.42 20.08 83.48
C ILE A 666 -8.23 18.84 83.86
N THR A 667 -9.56 19.00 83.90
CA THR A 667 -10.51 17.90 84.13
C THR A 667 -11.65 17.97 83.12
N LEU A 668 -12.39 16.87 82.98
CA LEU A 668 -13.56 16.77 82.10
C LEU A 668 -14.81 16.48 82.92
N SER A 669 -15.90 17.17 82.58
CA SER A 669 -17.24 16.75 82.98
C SER A 669 -17.89 16.01 81.82
N ILE A 670 -18.54 14.88 82.11
CA ILE A 670 -19.09 13.98 81.09
C ILE A 670 -20.56 13.66 81.43
N GLY A 671 -21.44 13.90 80.47
CA GLY A 671 -22.85 13.49 80.50
C GLY A 671 -23.09 12.34 79.53
N GLY A 672 -23.80 11.30 79.96
CA GLY A 672 -24.12 10.15 79.12
C GLY A 672 -25.62 9.90 79.02
N TYR A 673 -26.08 9.46 77.85
CA TYR A 673 -27.42 8.96 77.67
C TYR A 673 -27.42 7.70 76.79
N CYS A 674 -27.98 6.61 77.31
CA CYS A 674 -28.16 5.38 76.56
C CYS A 674 -29.63 5.20 76.17
N TRP A 675 -29.87 5.19 74.86
CA TRP A 675 -31.18 4.95 74.28
C TRP A 675 -31.29 3.51 73.78
N TYR A 676 -32.42 2.88 74.10
CA TYR A 676 -32.78 1.56 73.58
C TYR A 676 -33.96 1.68 72.59
N PRO A 677 -33.90 1.04 71.41
CA PRO A 677 -34.97 1.08 70.41
C PRO A 677 -36.33 0.47 70.79
N ASN A 678 -36.50 0.02 72.04
CA ASN A 678 -37.71 -0.61 72.56
C ASN A 678 -38.69 0.38 73.23
N THR A 679 -38.34 1.67 73.29
CA THR A 679 -39.20 2.72 73.84
C THR A 679 -40.20 3.24 72.81
N ALA A 680 -41.40 3.63 73.24
CA ALA A 680 -42.49 4.05 72.35
C ALA A 680 -42.23 5.36 71.58
N ASP A 681 -41.22 6.15 71.98
CA ASP A 681 -40.89 7.43 71.36
C ASP A 681 -39.78 7.26 70.30
N GLU A 682 -39.98 7.86 69.12
CA GLU A 682 -38.95 7.97 68.09
C GLU A 682 -37.82 8.89 68.56
N MET A 683 -36.59 8.38 68.56
CA MET A 683 -35.40 9.15 68.92
C MET A 683 -34.76 9.76 67.67
N ASP A 684 -34.50 11.06 67.71
CA ASP A 684 -33.71 11.77 66.70
C ASP A 684 -32.36 12.23 67.27
N ILE A 685 -31.53 12.81 66.40
CA ILE A 685 -30.21 13.30 66.79
C ILE A 685 -30.27 14.37 67.89
N ASN A 686 -31.26 15.26 67.84
CA ASN A 686 -31.38 16.36 68.79
C ASN A 686 -31.79 15.87 70.17
N GLY A 687 -32.74 14.93 70.25
CA GLY A 687 -33.16 14.29 71.50
C GLY A 687 -32.00 13.55 72.17
N LEU A 688 -31.23 12.79 71.40
CA LEU A 688 -30.08 12.05 71.91
C LEU A 688 -29.00 12.98 72.50
N ILE A 689 -28.75 14.12 71.84
CA ILE A 689 -27.82 15.15 72.30
C ILE A 689 -28.38 15.85 73.54
N GLN A 690 -29.66 16.21 73.54
CA GLN A 690 -30.32 16.93 74.62
C GLN A 690 -30.22 16.15 75.95
N TYR A 691 -30.54 14.85 75.95
CA TYR A 691 -30.47 14.06 77.18
C TYR A 691 -29.04 13.88 77.69
N ALA A 692 -28.04 13.76 76.79
CA ALA A 692 -26.63 13.71 77.18
C ALA A 692 -26.15 15.06 77.74
N ASP A 693 -26.63 16.18 77.20
CA ASP A 693 -26.32 17.53 77.69
C ASP A 693 -26.97 17.82 79.05
N GLU A 694 -28.20 17.35 79.27
CA GLU A 694 -28.85 17.40 80.59
C GLU A 694 -28.03 16.63 81.64
N ALA A 695 -27.54 15.44 81.30
CA ALA A 695 -26.63 14.68 82.15
C ALA A 695 -25.31 15.43 82.41
N LEU A 696 -24.75 16.09 81.41
CA LEU A 696 -23.54 16.89 81.54
C LEU A 696 -23.76 18.10 82.47
N TYR A 697 -24.90 18.77 82.34
CA TYR A 697 -25.28 19.87 83.23
C TYR A 697 -25.36 19.39 84.69
N HIS A 698 -25.91 18.20 84.93
CA HIS A 698 -25.90 17.58 86.26
C HIS A 698 -24.48 17.25 86.75
N ALA A 699 -23.60 16.74 85.89
CA ALA A 699 -22.19 16.53 86.24
C ALA A 699 -21.48 17.85 86.63
N LYS A 700 -21.74 18.93 85.88
CA LYS A 700 -21.15 20.26 86.14
C LYS A 700 -21.67 20.93 87.41
N THR A 701 -22.91 20.66 87.82
CA THR A 701 -23.54 21.28 89.01
C THR A 701 -23.25 20.54 90.32
N GLN A 702 -22.97 19.23 90.28
CA GLN A 702 -22.62 18.45 91.48
C GLN A 702 -21.22 18.83 92.00
N SER A 703 -20.18 18.61 91.20
CA SER A 703 -18.79 18.92 91.59
C SER A 703 -17.82 19.11 90.42
N ARG A 704 -18.26 18.90 89.17
CA ARG A 704 -17.35 18.74 88.01
C ARG A 704 -16.41 17.54 88.16
N ASN A 705 -15.53 17.33 87.17
CA ASN A 705 -14.66 16.14 87.08
C ASN A 705 -15.39 14.82 87.35
N THR A 706 -16.59 14.66 86.80
CA THR A 706 -17.46 13.52 87.09
C THR A 706 -18.21 13.07 85.85
N PHE A 707 -18.73 11.85 85.91
CA PHE A 707 -19.56 11.24 84.89
C PHE A 707 -20.96 11.00 85.45
N VAL A 708 -21.97 11.57 84.80
CA VAL A 708 -23.39 11.30 85.09
C VAL A 708 -24.01 10.71 83.84
N ALA A 709 -24.80 9.64 83.98
CA ALA A 709 -25.49 9.03 82.85
C ALA A 709 -26.92 8.65 83.17
N TYR A 710 -27.77 8.71 82.14
CA TYR A 710 -29.16 8.27 82.17
C TYR A 710 -29.40 7.19 81.11
N GLU A 711 -30.42 6.38 81.32
CA GLU A 711 -30.89 5.41 80.34
C GLU A 711 -32.39 5.56 80.15
N SER A 712 -32.89 5.23 78.96
CA SER A 712 -34.31 5.40 78.61
C SER A 712 -35.28 4.52 79.43
N HIS A 713 -34.80 3.72 80.39
CA HIS A 713 -35.59 2.84 81.26
C HIS A 713 -36.06 3.46 82.60
N THR A 714 -35.92 4.78 82.81
CA THR A 714 -36.39 5.44 84.04
C THR A 714 -37.21 6.71 83.77
N LEU A 715 -38.51 6.54 83.48
CA LEU A 715 -39.55 7.53 83.79
C LEU A 715 -40.47 6.94 84.87
N VAL A 716 -40.13 7.16 86.14
CA VAL A 716 -41.04 6.88 87.27
C VAL A 716 -41.77 8.18 87.61
N ALA A 717 -43.08 8.24 87.36
CA ALA A 717 -43.95 9.27 87.92
C ALA A 717 -44.20 9.01 89.43
N PRO A 718 -44.39 10.06 90.26
CA PRO A 718 -44.19 10.01 91.71
C PRO A 718 -45.47 9.62 92.48
N THR A 719 -45.32 8.83 93.54
CA THR A 719 -46.39 8.56 94.52
C THR A 719 -46.08 9.19 95.88
N ILE A 720 -46.99 10.09 96.28
CA ILE A 720 -47.47 10.39 97.65
C ILE A 720 -46.60 11.30 98.53
N ARG A 721 -47.11 12.53 98.76
CA ARG A 721 -46.99 13.26 100.03
C ARG A 721 -48.39 13.38 100.65
N GLU A 722 -48.59 12.76 101.82
CA GLU A 722 -49.56 13.18 102.83
C GLU A 722 -48.82 13.25 104.17
N HIS A 723 -48.82 14.42 104.81
CA HIS A 723 -49.30 14.61 106.18
C HIS A 723 -49.29 16.09 106.59
N GLN A 724 -50.48 16.53 107.05
CA GLN A 724 -50.91 17.80 107.66
C GLN A 724 -51.19 18.99 106.74
#